data_AF-A0A7D6DWV3-F1
#
_entry.id   AF-A0A7D6DWV3-F1
#
_cell.length_a   1.000
_cell.length_b   1.000
_cell.length_c   1.000
_cell.angle_alpha   90.00
_cell.angle_beta   90.00
_cell.angle_gamma   90.00
#
_symmetry.space_group_name_H-M   'P 1'
#
loop_
_entity.id
_entity.type
_entity.pdbx_description
1 polymer ?
#
loop_
_entity_poly.entity_id
_entity_poly.type
_entity_poly.pdbx_seq_one_letter_code
_entity_poly.pdbx_strand_id
1 'polypeptide(L)'
;MSFVMATPELVAAAATEVAGIASAIHTANQTAATATTQLVVAAGDEVSAAIAAMFGAHAQDYQAFSAQAAAFHERFLQTLANAGNAYATAEASSVENLLLDVINAPTQALLGRPLIGNGANATTPGGNGGAGGLLWGNGGNGAVGAAGQNGGAGGAAGLFGTGGRGGDGGAGTNGSPGTGGMAGGNGGAGGAGGMLFGQGGAGGNGGAGGSGGSGASAVAGSGMAGIAGGAGGAGGQGGAGGAHGLVLGHGGNGGTGGNGGLGGDGGNGAAASSARGGDGGNGGAGGAAGAGGAAGSGGGAAGAAGNGGQGGNGGNGATGANSSALLADGTGSDGFAGGSGGTGGAGGSTGVGGINGSGGHGGNGASGGTGADGSNTGATGGDGGAGGRGGNAGAGGAAGTGGAGGTSGARGSGGAGGSGGNGGSVSSYGTDTATGGNGGQGGVAGDGGNGGSAGNGGGAYSFGSGHAIGGNGGSGTSGATGGNGGNGGGAVAGGAGQVTPGAGGAGGVGTAGRGGNGGNGGLAAIDNAASAQNAVGADGAAGGTGTTGGGNGGNGGNAATRGSGNATGGNGAAGTSGVTGGNGGNGGGAETYGSGHVSAGTGGVGGTGTAGRGGNGGDGGYAYVGDSGSALNAVGADGAAGGTGTTGGGDGGSGGNAYNYGTGNATGGNGAAGTSGANGGNGGNGGNAQAHGSGQASAGAGGVGGTGTAGRGGNGGYGGSAAIYNSASAQNAVGAHGAAGGVGTTGGGDGGGGGNAAAWGSGNATGGDGAAGTSGATGGNGGNGGEAAAYGSGQVSAGTGGVGGTGTAGRGGNGGNGGSEFIYNSASALDAVGVHGAAGGTGTTGGGNGGNGGDAFTSGSGNAFGGNGAAGTSGPTGGNGGNGGIAQSTGSGHVNPGVGGVGGTGSAGRGGNGGNGGSATIYNVNSTLDVVGADGAAGGVGTTGGGDGGNGGNAAASGSGNAIGGNGAAGTSGATGGDGGNGGGATTYGSGQANPGTGGVGGTGTAGRGGAGGNGGTANLISTDSALNAVGADGAAGGTGTTGGGSGGNGGDAYTYGSGAALGGHGADGTSGAIGGNGGKGGGAYISNPVSTATATAGNGGDGGTGSAGAGGDGGDGGDASNTHIPGNAAGGSGGAGGAGTPPGAAGAHGTP
;
A
#
# COMPACT_ATOMS: atom_id res chain seq x y z
N MET A 1 43.48 37.52 95.30
CA MET A 1 42.96 36.26 95.86
C MET A 1 43.84 35.13 95.35
N SER A 2 44.28 34.21 96.20
CA SER A 2 45.29 33.19 95.87
C SER A 2 44.80 32.20 94.83
N PHE A 3 45.63 31.93 93.82
CA PHE A 3 45.46 30.82 92.88
C PHE A 3 45.80 29.49 93.57
N VAL A 4 44.91 28.51 93.45
CA VAL A 4 45.24 27.10 93.64
C VAL A 4 45.47 26.53 92.24
N MET A 5 46.71 26.08 91.96
CA MET A 5 47.07 25.36 90.73
C MET A 5 47.04 23.85 91.04
N ALA A 6 46.23 23.09 90.30
CA ALA A 6 46.28 21.63 90.32
C ALA A 6 46.83 21.14 88.97
N THR A 7 47.88 20.33 88.98
CA THR A 7 48.57 19.83 87.76
C THR A 7 47.87 18.56 87.23
N PRO A 8 47.38 18.55 85.98
CA PRO A 8 46.63 17.44 85.38
C PRO A 8 47.35 16.07 85.37
N GLU A 9 48.69 16.04 85.26
CA GLU A 9 49.42 14.76 85.23
C GLU A 9 49.30 13.93 86.52
N LEU A 10 49.16 14.57 87.69
CA LEU A 10 48.99 13.87 88.97
C LEU A 10 47.61 13.21 89.11
N VAL A 11 46.58 13.74 88.42
CA VAL A 11 45.22 13.19 88.41
C VAL A 11 45.12 12.02 87.42
N ALA A 12 45.79 12.11 86.26
CA ALA A 12 45.87 11.02 85.28
C ALA A 12 46.69 9.82 85.79
N ALA A 13 47.80 10.07 86.50
CA ALA A 13 48.59 9.00 87.12
C ALA A 13 47.80 8.25 88.21
N ALA A 14 47.08 8.97 89.08
CA ALA A 14 46.22 8.37 90.11
C ALA A 14 45.03 7.59 89.50
N ALA A 15 44.43 8.08 88.41
CA ALA A 15 43.36 7.37 87.70
C ALA A 15 43.86 6.10 86.99
N THR A 16 45.10 6.10 86.49
CA THR A 16 45.72 4.94 85.83
C THR A 16 46.11 3.86 86.85
N GLU A 17 46.61 4.23 88.03
CA GLU A 17 46.86 3.27 89.13
C GLU A 17 45.56 2.63 89.63
N VAL A 18 44.49 3.41 89.79
CA VAL A 18 43.18 2.89 90.22
C VAL A 18 42.53 2.02 89.14
N ALA A 19 42.65 2.38 87.86
CA ALA A 19 42.21 1.54 86.73
C ALA A 19 43.01 0.24 86.60
N GLY A 20 44.31 0.27 86.91
CA GLY A 20 45.17 -0.92 86.96
C GLY A 20 44.76 -1.90 88.06
N ILE A 21 44.43 -1.40 89.25
CA ILE A 21 43.91 -2.22 90.36
C ILE A 21 42.54 -2.83 89.99
N ALA A 22 41.65 -2.04 89.38
CA ALA A 22 40.33 -2.52 88.95
C ALA A 22 40.39 -3.54 87.80
N SER A 23 41.27 -3.35 86.82
CA SER A 23 41.52 -4.29 85.73
C SER A 23 42.13 -5.60 86.25
N ALA A 24 43.06 -5.56 87.20
CA ALA A 24 43.63 -6.75 87.83
C ALA A 24 42.56 -7.57 88.59
N ILE A 25 41.65 -6.90 89.31
CA ILE A 25 40.52 -7.56 89.99
C ILE A 25 39.51 -8.14 88.97
N HIS A 26 39.22 -7.43 87.89
CA HIS A 26 38.30 -7.88 86.84
C HIS A 26 38.85 -9.07 86.03
N THR A 27 40.14 -9.05 85.66
CA THR A 27 40.81 -10.18 85.00
C THR A 27 40.94 -11.38 85.93
N ALA A 28 41.20 -11.18 87.23
CA ALA A 28 41.19 -12.27 88.22
C ALA A 28 39.80 -12.92 88.35
N ASN A 29 38.72 -12.12 88.37
CA ASN A 29 37.33 -12.61 88.38
C ASN A 29 36.90 -13.29 87.06
N GLN A 30 37.36 -12.82 85.90
CA GLN A 30 37.11 -13.47 84.60
C GLN A 30 37.91 -14.77 84.42
N THR A 31 39.14 -14.85 84.92
CA THR A 31 39.97 -16.07 84.83
C THR A 31 39.42 -17.18 85.72
N ALA A 32 38.82 -16.81 86.87
CA ALA A 32 38.10 -17.75 87.74
C ALA A 32 36.69 -18.13 87.23
N ALA A 33 36.16 -17.43 86.21
CA ALA A 33 34.77 -17.58 85.76
C ALA A 33 34.50 -18.96 85.15
N THR A 34 35.38 -19.47 84.29
CA THR A 34 35.16 -20.77 83.62
C THR A 34 35.20 -21.95 84.61
N ALA A 35 36.12 -21.91 85.58
CA ALA A 35 36.25 -22.97 86.60
C ALA A 35 35.11 -23.00 87.61
N THR A 36 34.39 -21.88 87.79
CA THR A 36 33.30 -21.75 88.77
C THR A 36 31.90 -21.81 88.14
N THR A 37 31.78 -21.50 86.84
CA THR A 37 30.49 -21.55 86.09
C THR A 37 30.31 -22.82 85.24
N GLN A 38 31.37 -23.57 84.94
CA GLN A 38 31.31 -24.83 84.20
C GLN A 38 31.78 -26.01 85.05
N LEU A 39 31.17 -26.16 86.22
CA LEU A 39 31.40 -27.32 87.07
C LEU A 39 30.83 -28.55 86.36
N VAL A 40 31.70 -29.44 85.88
CA VAL A 40 31.30 -30.61 85.08
C VAL A 40 30.50 -31.57 85.96
N VAL A 41 29.40 -32.05 85.39
CA VAL A 41 28.55 -33.05 86.01
C VAL A 41 29.38 -34.31 86.27
N ALA A 42 29.68 -34.60 87.54
CA ALA A 42 30.62 -35.66 87.89
C ALA A 42 30.13 -37.06 87.48
N ALA A 43 28.81 -37.23 87.36
CA ALA A 43 28.16 -38.37 86.72
C ALA A 43 26.93 -37.87 85.96
N GLY A 44 26.56 -38.53 84.85
CA GLY A 44 25.49 -38.10 83.94
C GLY A 44 24.06 -38.19 84.50
N ASP A 45 23.89 -38.24 85.82
CA ASP A 45 22.60 -38.30 86.50
C ASP A 45 22.03 -36.91 86.79
N GLU A 46 20.70 -36.81 86.86
CA GLU A 46 20.02 -35.52 86.95
C GLU A 46 20.29 -34.77 88.27
N VAL A 47 20.70 -35.47 89.35
CA VAL A 47 21.00 -34.84 90.64
C VAL A 47 22.34 -34.12 90.57
N SER A 48 23.36 -34.78 90.03
CA SER A 48 24.66 -34.16 89.75
C SER A 48 24.51 -32.97 88.80
N ALA A 49 23.61 -33.06 87.81
CA ALA A 49 23.33 -31.98 86.88
C ALA A 49 22.64 -30.79 87.56
N ALA A 50 21.70 -31.04 88.47
CA ALA A 50 20.99 -30.00 89.20
C ALA A 50 21.89 -29.25 90.20
N ILE A 51 22.81 -29.94 90.87
CA ILE A 51 23.77 -29.31 91.80
C ILE A 51 24.80 -28.49 91.03
N ALA A 52 25.35 -29.03 89.93
CA ALA A 52 26.22 -28.27 89.03
C ALA A 52 25.50 -27.04 88.46
N ALA A 53 24.22 -27.15 88.14
CA ALA A 53 23.40 -26.04 87.66
C ALA A 53 23.13 -24.98 88.75
N MET A 54 22.93 -25.35 90.01
CA MET A 54 22.74 -24.38 91.10
C MET A 54 24.03 -23.59 91.38
N PHE A 55 25.18 -24.26 91.48
CA PHE A 55 26.47 -23.57 91.64
C PHE A 55 26.83 -22.77 90.39
N GLY A 56 26.49 -23.27 89.20
CA GLY A 56 26.60 -22.54 87.94
C GLY A 56 25.73 -21.29 87.92
N ALA A 57 24.48 -21.37 88.40
CA ALA A 57 23.57 -20.23 88.47
C ALA A 57 24.04 -19.20 89.50
N HIS A 58 24.48 -19.62 90.70
CA HIS A 58 24.97 -18.67 91.71
C HIS A 58 26.32 -18.04 91.32
N ALA A 59 27.18 -18.78 90.62
CA ALA A 59 28.39 -18.24 90.01
C ALA A 59 28.04 -17.26 88.87
N GLN A 60 26.99 -17.53 88.08
CA GLN A 60 26.50 -16.59 87.07
C GLN A 60 25.90 -15.32 87.70
N ASP A 61 25.19 -15.42 88.82
CA ASP A 61 24.69 -14.26 89.57
C ASP A 61 25.85 -13.43 90.16
N TYR A 62 26.87 -14.07 90.73
CA TYR A 62 28.08 -13.39 91.20
C TYR A 62 28.84 -12.72 90.05
N GLN A 63 28.93 -13.37 88.87
CA GLN A 63 29.51 -12.78 87.67
C GLN A 63 28.66 -11.59 87.16
N ALA A 64 27.32 -11.67 87.25
CA ALA A 64 26.43 -10.59 86.89
C ALA A 64 26.55 -9.38 87.85
N PHE A 65 26.67 -9.63 89.16
CA PHE A 65 26.88 -8.58 90.16
C PHE A 65 28.28 -7.97 90.04
N SER A 66 29.33 -8.79 89.84
CA SER A 66 30.69 -8.32 89.58
C SER A 66 30.76 -7.53 88.26
N ALA A 67 29.96 -7.88 87.25
CA ALA A 67 29.83 -7.12 86.01
C ALA A 67 29.09 -5.79 86.22
N GLN A 68 28.09 -5.73 87.11
CA GLN A 68 27.43 -4.47 87.48
C GLN A 68 28.36 -3.54 88.29
N ALA A 69 29.12 -4.10 89.25
CA ALA A 69 30.12 -3.33 90.00
C ALA A 69 31.26 -2.85 89.10
N ALA A 70 31.71 -3.69 88.16
CA ALA A 70 32.67 -3.30 87.12
C ALA A 70 32.10 -2.20 86.21
N ALA A 71 30.85 -2.28 85.79
CA ALA A 71 30.20 -1.26 84.96
C ALA A 71 29.98 0.07 85.73
N PHE A 72 29.74 0.03 87.04
CA PHE A 72 29.69 1.22 87.89
C PHE A 72 31.06 1.85 88.06
N HIS A 73 32.09 1.03 88.29
CA HIS A 73 33.47 1.51 88.43
C HIS A 73 34.01 2.06 87.10
N GLU A 74 33.70 1.41 85.98
CA GLU A 74 33.91 1.94 84.63
C GLU A 74 33.18 3.25 84.45
N ARG A 75 31.90 3.38 84.81
CA ARG A 75 31.19 4.66 84.73
C ARG A 75 31.79 5.74 85.62
N PHE A 76 32.24 5.41 86.83
CA PHE A 76 32.88 6.36 87.74
C PHE A 76 34.22 6.84 87.17
N LEU A 77 35.06 5.93 86.68
CA LEU A 77 36.31 6.26 86.00
C LEU A 77 36.07 6.99 84.68
N GLN A 78 35.02 6.64 83.94
CA GLN A 78 34.59 7.31 82.72
C GLN A 78 34.05 8.70 83.02
N THR A 79 33.39 8.93 84.17
CA THR A 79 32.95 10.26 84.61
C THR A 79 34.13 11.10 85.10
N LEU A 80 35.08 10.51 85.82
CA LEU A 80 36.30 11.20 86.28
C LEU A 80 37.25 11.51 85.11
N ALA A 81 37.38 10.57 84.16
CA ALA A 81 38.08 10.75 82.90
C ALA A 81 37.34 11.72 81.97
N ASN A 82 36.01 11.78 82.00
CA ASN A 82 35.24 12.78 81.26
C ASN A 82 35.27 14.16 81.94
N ALA A 83 35.43 14.27 83.26
CA ALA A 83 35.65 15.56 83.93
C ALA A 83 37.08 16.07 83.70
N GLY A 84 38.08 15.16 83.75
CA GLY A 84 39.46 15.43 83.35
C GLY A 84 39.57 15.76 81.86
N ASN A 85 38.88 15.01 80.98
CA ASN A 85 38.78 15.31 79.56
C ASN A 85 37.88 16.50 79.26
N ALA A 86 36.89 16.90 80.06
CA ALA A 86 36.12 18.12 79.79
C ALA A 86 36.93 19.37 80.12
N TYR A 87 37.77 19.32 81.15
CA TYR A 87 38.73 20.39 81.43
C TYR A 87 39.91 20.36 80.45
N ALA A 88 40.40 19.16 80.09
CA ALA A 88 41.45 19.00 79.09
C ALA A 88 40.97 19.15 77.65
N THR A 89 39.69 18.99 77.30
CA THR A 89 39.11 19.28 75.96
C THR A 89 38.53 20.68 75.91
N ALA A 90 38.15 21.32 77.01
CA ALA A 90 38.02 22.78 77.00
C ALA A 90 39.39 23.40 76.70
N GLU A 91 40.48 22.88 77.30
CA GLU A 91 41.82 23.29 76.92
C GLU A 91 42.33 22.65 75.62
N ALA A 92 41.90 21.48 75.13
CA ALA A 92 42.42 20.83 73.91
C ALA A 92 41.50 20.93 72.69
N SER A 93 40.27 21.42 72.79
CA SER A 93 39.50 21.90 71.62
C SER A 93 39.59 23.41 71.50
N SER A 94 39.86 24.12 72.60
CA SER A 94 40.49 25.44 72.53
C SER A 94 41.93 25.28 72.06
N VAL A 95 42.78 24.37 72.54
CA VAL A 95 44.15 24.17 72.03
C VAL A 95 44.21 23.35 70.75
N GLU A 96 43.32 22.47 70.29
CA GLU A 96 43.43 21.94 68.91
C GLU A 96 42.90 22.94 67.89
N ASN A 97 41.85 23.74 68.18
CA ASN A 97 41.51 24.85 67.30
C ASN A 97 42.43 26.04 67.48
N LEU A 98 43.08 26.25 68.64
CA LEU A 98 44.09 27.29 68.89
C LEU A 98 45.48 26.80 68.55
N LEU A 99 45.79 25.51 68.44
CA LEU A 99 47.06 24.94 67.99
C LEU A 99 46.95 24.62 66.51
N LEU A 100 45.80 24.21 65.96
CA LEU A 100 45.56 24.41 64.53
C LEU A 100 45.51 25.91 64.26
N ASP A 101 44.79 26.78 64.98
CA ASP A 101 44.84 28.23 64.71
C ASP A 101 46.19 28.86 65.09
N VAL A 102 47.07 28.28 65.91
CA VAL A 102 48.44 28.80 66.22
C VAL A 102 49.50 28.18 65.33
N ILE A 103 49.36 26.92 64.90
CA ILE A 103 50.20 26.28 63.87
C ILE A 103 49.83 26.85 62.51
N ASN A 104 48.53 27.03 62.28
CA ASN A 104 47.98 27.69 61.11
C ASN A 104 48.03 29.22 61.26
N ALA A 105 48.08 29.87 62.44
CA ALA A 105 48.07 31.36 62.53
C ALA A 105 49.21 32.01 61.76
N PRO A 106 50.47 31.55 61.88
CA PRO A 106 51.55 32.09 61.10
C PRO A 106 51.26 31.97 59.61
N THR A 107 50.75 30.84 59.14
CA THR A 107 50.48 30.62 57.71
C THR A 107 49.16 31.27 57.25
N GLN A 108 48.15 31.40 58.11
CA GLN A 108 46.88 32.08 57.88
C GLN A 108 47.07 33.60 57.89
N ALA A 109 47.92 34.14 58.77
CA ALA A 109 48.25 35.56 58.82
C ALA A 109 49.25 35.97 57.72
N LEU A 110 50.26 35.14 57.42
CA LEU A 110 51.29 35.45 56.43
C LEU A 110 50.87 35.11 55.00
N LEU A 111 50.14 34.00 54.83
CA LEU A 111 49.83 33.43 53.52
C LEU A 111 48.32 33.22 53.29
N GLY A 112 47.46 33.55 54.27
CA GLY A 112 46.01 33.42 54.13
C GLY A 112 45.48 31.98 54.11
N ARG A 113 46.29 30.98 54.50
CA ARG A 113 45.93 29.55 54.41
C ARG A 113 46.42 28.71 55.58
N PRO A 114 45.71 27.62 55.96
CA PRO A 114 46.15 26.75 57.04
C PRO A 114 47.35 25.88 56.63
N LEU A 115 48.13 25.41 57.61
CA LEU A 115 49.17 24.40 57.43
C LEU A 115 48.58 22.99 57.30
N ILE A 116 47.58 22.64 58.12
CA ILE A 116 46.85 21.35 58.09
C ILE A 116 45.34 21.62 58.22
N GLY A 117 44.51 21.03 57.34
CA GLY A 117 43.05 21.16 57.34
C GLY A 117 42.41 21.19 55.94
N ASN A 118 41.15 20.78 55.80
CA ASN A 118 40.45 20.87 54.50
C ASN A 118 40.05 22.31 54.16
N GLY A 119 39.97 22.60 52.87
CA GLY A 119 39.43 23.86 52.38
C GLY A 119 37.91 23.94 52.60
N ALA A 120 37.42 25.14 52.94
CA ALA A 120 35.99 25.37 53.11
C ALA A 120 35.24 25.26 51.76
N ASN A 121 34.10 24.56 51.73
CA ASN A 121 33.22 24.57 50.57
C ASN A 121 32.56 25.94 50.43
N ALA A 122 32.44 26.45 49.21
CA ALA A 122 31.68 27.66 48.98
C ALA A 122 30.17 27.38 49.05
N THR A 123 29.43 28.28 49.70
CA THR A 123 27.96 28.25 49.76
C THR A 123 27.31 29.41 49.01
N THR A 124 28.07 30.48 48.74
CA THR A 124 27.64 31.61 47.91
C THR A 124 27.71 31.23 46.43
N PRO A 125 26.64 31.45 45.63
CA PRO A 125 26.63 31.08 44.22
C PRO A 125 27.84 31.60 43.43
N GLY A 126 28.47 30.71 42.66
CA GLY A 126 29.71 30.97 41.91
C GLY A 126 30.97 31.17 42.77
N GLY A 127 30.88 31.04 44.09
CA GLY A 127 32.01 31.16 45.00
C GLY A 127 33.01 30.00 44.85
N ASN A 128 34.30 30.31 44.89
CA ASN A 128 35.36 29.31 44.81
C ASN A 128 35.52 28.56 46.14
N GLY A 129 35.76 27.26 46.06
CA GLY A 129 36.15 26.48 47.22
C GLY A 129 37.49 26.96 47.79
N GLY A 130 37.59 27.02 49.11
CA GLY A 130 38.83 27.34 49.81
C GLY A 130 39.90 26.28 49.53
N ALA A 131 41.15 26.69 49.48
CA ALA A 131 42.25 25.75 49.29
C ALA A 131 42.54 24.99 50.61
N GLY A 132 42.91 23.71 50.49
CA GLY A 132 43.33 22.89 51.63
C GLY A 132 44.63 23.39 52.27
N GLY A 133 44.94 22.87 53.45
CA GLY A 133 46.14 23.24 54.20
C GLY A 133 47.44 22.88 53.47
N LEU A 134 48.53 23.63 53.70
CA LEU A 134 49.79 23.51 52.94
C LEU A 134 50.40 22.09 52.96
N LEU A 135 50.24 21.31 54.05
CA LEU A 135 50.78 19.95 54.18
C LEU A 135 49.72 18.86 53.96
N TRP A 136 48.59 18.91 54.67
CA TRP A 136 47.55 17.88 54.58
C TRP A 136 46.17 18.52 54.55
N GLY A 137 45.38 18.21 53.51
CA GLY A 137 44.01 18.71 53.39
C GLY A 137 43.49 18.68 51.95
N ASN A 138 42.23 18.28 51.81
CA ASN A 138 41.51 18.32 50.54
C ASN A 138 41.10 19.76 50.23
N GLY A 139 40.95 20.07 48.94
CA GLY A 139 40.35 21.33 48.51
C GLY A 139 38.84 21.36 48.73
N GLY A 140 38.29 22.54 49.04
CA GLY A 140 36.85 22.73 49.15
C GLY A 140 36.17 22.72 47.78
N ASN A 141 34.91 22.30 47.71
CA ASN A 141 34.11 22.34 46.48
C ASN A 141 33.68 23.78 46.15
N GLY A 142 33.63 24.10 44.86
CA GLY A 142 33.04 25.33 44.36
C GLY A 142 31.51 25.29 44.41
N ALA A 143 30.88 26.45 44.59
CA ALA A 143 29.42 26.57 44.60
C ALA A 143 28.85 26.62 43.19
N VAL A 144 27.62 26.11 43.01
CA VAL A 144 26.85 26.24 41.77
C VAL A 144 26.58 27.72 41.47
N GLY A 145 26.64 28.14 40.20
CA GLY A 145 26.32 29.50 39.78
C GLY A 145 24.83 29.83 39.86
N ALA A 146 24.50 31.10 40.13
CA ALA A 146 23.14 31.64 39.90
C ALA A 146 22.86 31.75 38.38
N ALA A 147 21.63 32.12 37.98
CA ALA A 147 21.25 32.17 36.57
C ALA A 147 22.25 32.97 35.70
N GLY A 148 22.77 32.34 34.63
CA GLY A 148 23.80 32.89 33.74
C GLY A 148 25.20 33.11 34.37
N GLN A 149 25.38 32.81 35.66
CA GLN A 149 26.64 32.96 36.38
C GLN A 149 27.46 31.67 36.31
N ASN A 150 28.79 31.80 36.18
CA ASN A 150 29.70 30.66 36.23
C ASN A 150 29.67 29.97 37.60
N GLY A 151 29.91 28.66 37.60
CA GLY A 151 30.17 27.90 38.81
C GLY A 151 31.56 28.22 39.38
N GLY A 152 31.68 28.12 40.69
CA GLY A 152 32.94 28.41 41.38
C GLY A 152 33.98 27.32 41.15
N ALA A 153 35.26 27.70 41.09
CA ALA A 153 36.34 26.74 41.00
C ALA A 153 36.47 25.92 42.30
N GLY A 154 36.84 24.64 42.19
CA GLY A 154 37.24 23.83 43.33
C GLY A 154 38.59 24.29 43.89
N GLY A 155 38.74 24.24 45.20
CA GLY A 155 39.98 24.57 45.89
C GLY A 155 41.09 23.56 45.59
N ALA A 156 42.34 24.01 45.55
CA ALA A 156 43.50 23.11 45.47
C ALA A 156 43.77 22.42 46.80
N ALA A 157 44.23 21.17 46.78
CA ALA A 157 44.73 20.46 47.95
C ALA A 157 46.14 20.92 48.38
N GLY A 158 46.61 20.42 49.53
CA GLY A 158 47.95 20.64 50.08
C GLY A 158 49.08 19.82 49.45
N LEU A 159 50.11 19.47 50.23
CA LEU A 159 51.11 18.48 49.83
C LEU A 159 50.48 17.07 49.66
N PHE A 160 49.53 16.72 50.51
CA PHE A 160 48.69 15.51 50.45
C PHE A 160 47.20 15.87 50.48
N GLY A 161 46.39 15.25 49.61
CA GLY A 161 44.93 15.43 49.58
C GLY A 161 44.33 15.43 48.16
N THR A 162 43.01 15.42 48.04
CA THR A 162 42.31 15.49 46.74
C THR A 162 41.80 16.90 46.46
N GLY A 163 41.83 17.32 45.20
CA GLY A 163 41.30 18.61 44.80
C GLY A 163 39.77 18.68 44.93
N GLY A 164 39.25 19.87 45.21
CA GLY A 164 37.80 20.09 45.32
C GLY A 164 37.10 20.02 43.95
N ARG A 165 35.84 19.62 43.91
CA ARG A 165 35.05 19.64 42.67
C ARG A 165 34.67 21.07 42.29
N GLY A 166 34.71 21.39 40.99
CA GLY A 166 34.17 22.65 40.48
C GLY A 166 32.64 22.69 40.52
N GLY A 167 32.06 23.85 40.83
CA GLY A 167 30.61 24.05 40.82
C GLY A 167 30.04 24.08 39.41
N ASP A 168 28.80 23.62 39.22
CA ASP A 168 28.13 23.71 37.92
C ASP A 168 27.77 25.17 37.60
N GLY A 169 27.75 25.53 36.32
CA GLY A 169 27.29 26.85 35.86
C GLY A 169 25.78 26.98 35.92
N GLY A 170 25.27 28.17 36.22
CA GLY A 170 23.83 28.41 36.30
C GLY A 170 23.16 28.54 34.94
N ALA A 171 21.92 28.08 34.80
CA ALA A 171 21.16 28.16 33.55
C ALA A 171 20.84 29.62 33.16
N GLY A 172 20.78 29.90 31.86
CA GLY A 172 20.37 31.20 31.33
C GLY A 172 18.87 31.45 31.49
N THR A 173 18.47 32.72 31.58
CA THR A 173 17.07 33.13 31.64
C THR A 173 16.46 33.27 30.24
N ASN A 174 15.16 33.00 30.13
CA ASN A 174 14.44 33.16 28.86
C ASN A 174 14.28 34.64 28.49
N GLY A 175 14.29 34.92 27.18
CA GLY A 175 14.04 36.24 26.62
C GLY A 175 12.58 36.68 26.79
N SER A 176 12.38 38.00 26.83
CA SER A 176 11.05 38.62 26.66
C SER A 176 10.69 38.64 25.17
N PRO A 177 9.43 38.95 24.78
CA PRO A 177 9.03 38.89 23.38
C PRO A 177 9.99 39.65 22.43
N GLY A 178 10.50 38.96 21.40
CA GLY A 178 11.47 39.47 20.43
C GLY A 178 12.91 39.66 20.93
N THR A 179 13.22 39.35 22.19
CA THR A 179 14.58 39.44 22.75
C THR A 179 15.23 38.07 22.95
N GLY A 180 16.56 38.01 22.81
CA GLY A 180 17.31 36.77 22.95
C GLY A 180 17.37 36.24 24.38
N GLY A 181 17.50 34.92 24.53
CA GLY A 181 17.76 34.27 25.82
C GLY A 181 19.18 34.52 26.31
N MET A 182 19.37 34.55 27.62
CA MET A 182 20.69 34.71 28.22
C MET A 182 21.51 33.43 28.10
N ALA A 183 22.83 33.54 27.93
CA ALA A 183 23.72 32.38 27.92
C ALA A 183 23.77 31.68 29.30
N GLY A 184 24.00 30.37 29.30
CA GLY A 184 24.29 29.63 30.51
C GLY A 184 25.70 29.93 31.03
N GLY A 185 25.89 29.89 32.35
CA GLY A 185 27.19 30.06 32.97
C GLY A 185 28.11 28.87 32.72
N ASN A 186 29.42 29.10 32.67
CA ASN A 186 30.40 28.03 32.55
C ASN A 186 30.52 27.24 33.86
N GLY A 187 30.84 25.96 33.78
CA GLY A 187 31.21 25.16 34.93
C GLY A 187 32.56 25.59 35.50
N GLY A 188 32.69 25.52 36.83
CA GLY A 188 33.92 25.82 37.55
C GLY A 188 34.99 24.75 37.31
N ALA A 189 36.26 25.15 37.26
CA ALA A 189 37.35 24.18 37.15
C ALA A 189 37.45 23.33 38.43
N GLY A 190 37.85 22.06 38.29
CA GLY A 190 38.22 21.21 39.42
C GLY A 190 39.55 21.65 40.04
N GLY A 191 39.66 21.52 41.36
CA GLY A 191 40.86 21.84 42.10
C GLY A 191 42.00 20.85 41.85
N ALA A 192 43.25 21.30 41.92
CA ALA A 192 44.41 20.41 41.82
C ALA A 192 44.48 19.45 43.03
N GLY A 193 44.84 18.19 42.78
CA GLY A 193 45.22 17.23 43.81
C GLY A 193 46.52 17.60 44.51
N GLY A 194 46.82 16.93 45.63
CA GLY A 194 47.97 17.27 46.46
C GLY A 194 49.31 17.07 45.73
N MET A 195 50.30 17.92 46.01
CA MET A 195 51.54 17.99 45.22
C MET A 195 52.29 16.65 45.11
N LEU A 196 52.24 15.79 46.14
CA LEU A 196 52.94 14.50 46.15
C LEU A 196 51.99 13.33 45.85
N PHE A 197 50.86 13.25 46.54
CA PHE A 197 49.82 12.23 46.37
C PHE A 197 48.43 12.87 46.41
N GLY A 198 47.63 12.62 45.38
CA GLY A 198 46.30 13.22 45.29
C GLY A 198 45.68 13.17 43.90
N GLN A 199 44.37 12.93 43.86
CA GLN A 199 43.57 13.02 42.63
C GLN A 199 43.10 14.45 42.41
N GLY A 200 43.04 14.87 41.15
CA GLY A 200 42.43 16.13 40.78
C GLY A 200 40.90 16.11 40.96
N GLY A 201 40.32 17.24 41.33
CA GLY A 201 38.87 17.39 41.41
C GLY A 201 38.23 17.39 40.02
N ALA A 202 37.00 16.89 39.90
CA ALA A 202 36.26 17.00 38.64
C ALA A 202 35.85 18.45 38.35
N GLY A 203 35.77 18.81 37.07
CA GLY A 203 35.18 20.07 36.64
C GLY A 203 33.66 20.08 36.80
N GLY A 204 33.07 21.27 36.96
CA GLY A 204 31.63 21.48 36.97
C GLY A 204 31.04 21.45 35.56
N ASN A 205 29.76 21.09 35.42
CA ASN A 205 29.07 21.13 34.14
C ASN A 205 28.72 22.57 33.76
N GLY A 206 28.64 22.87 32.46
CA GLY A 206 28.12 24.14 31.96
C GLY A 206 26.60 24.23 32.07
N GLY A 207 26.09 25.44 32.35
CA GLY A 207 24.66 25.73 32.42
C GLY A 207 24.00 25.74 31.04
N ALA A 208 22.72 25.35 30.95
CA ALA A 208 21.97 25.47 29.69
C ALA A 208 21.71 26.94 29.33
N GLY A 209 21.66 27.28 28.04
CA GLY A 209 21.24 28.60 27.58
C GLY A 209 19.73 28.80 27.71
N GLY A 210 19.29 30.03 27.96
CA GLY A 210 17.87 30.38 28.02
C GLY A 210 17.21 30.43 26.64
N SER A 211 15.90 30.17 26.54
CA SER A 211 15.19 30.27 25.27
C SER A 211 15.00 31.73 24.83
N GLY A 212 14.99 32.00 23.53
CA GLY A 212 14.59 33.30 22.98
C GLY A 212 13.09 33.54 23.14
N GLY A 213 12.69 34.80 23.33
CA GLY A 213 11.26 35.14 23.45
C GLY A 213 10.57 35.23 22.08
N SER A 214 9.34 34.72 21.97
CA SER A 214 8.56 34.79 20.73
C SER A 214 8.32 36.22 20.27
N GLY A 215 8.30 36.45 18.96
CA GLY A 215 7.96 37.72 18.36
C GLY A 215 6.49 38.06 18.54
N ALA A 216 6.17 39.34 18.71
CA ALA A 216 4.79 39.81 18.81
C ALA A 216 4.12 39.83 17.42
N SER A 217 2.88 39.33 17.35
CA SER A 217 2.04 39.51 16.16
C SER A 217 1.72 40.99 15.94
N ALA A 218 1.60 41.40 14.67
CA ALA A 218 1.22 42.75 14.32
C ALA A 218 -0.25 43.07 14.70
N VAL A 219 -0.55 44.35 14.88
CA VAL A 219 -1.88 44.83 15.28
C VAL A 219 -2.86 44.68 14.10
N ALA A 220 -3.99 44.00 14.31
CA ALA A 220 -5.00 43.78 13.28
C ALA A 220 -5.47 45.09 12.62
N GLY A 221 -5.57 45.10 11.28
CA GLY A 221 -5.98 46.26 10.49
C GLY A 221 -4.82 47.18 10.07
N SER A 222 -3.60 46.99 10.59
CA SER A 222 -2.46 47.89 10.33
C SER A 222 -1.67 47.56 9.06
N GLY A 223 -1.79 46.34 8.53
CA GLY A 223 -0.92 45.86 7.44
C GLY A 223 0.56 45.68 7.80
N MET A 224 0.93 45.84 9.08
CA MET A 224 2.33 45.74 9.51
C MET A 224 2.81 44.29 9.59
N ALA A 225 4.12 44.10 9.42
CA ALA A 225 4.77 42.81 9.58
C ALA A 225 4.86 42.40 11.05
N GLY A 226 4.83 41.08 11.31
CA GLY A 226 5.08 40.52 12.64
C GLY A 226 6.52 40.75 13.10
N ILE A 227 6.73 40.84 14.41
CA ILE A 227 8.08 41.03 14.99
C ILE A 227 8.83 39.69 14.97
N ALA A 228 10.14 39.71 14.73
CA ALA A 228 10.96 38.50 14.76
C ALA A 228 11.07 37.92 16.19
N GLY A 229 11.23 36.60 16.29
CA GLY A 229 11.55 35.91 17.54
C GLY A 229 13.00 36.12 17.97
N GLY A 230 13.24 36.12 19.28
CA GLY A 230 14.58 36.24 19.85
C GLY A 230 15.42 34.97 19.67
N ALA A 231 16.75 35.12 19.57
CA ALA A 231 17.65 33.96 19.51
C ALA A 231 17.75 33.23 20.86
N GLY A 232 17.98 31.92 20.85
CA GLY A 232 18.32 31.15 22.04
C GLY A 232 19.71 31.51 22.59
N GLY A 233 19.86 31.49 23.91
CA GLY A 233 21.14 31.70 24.58
C GLY A 233 22.09 30.52 24.36
N ALA A 234 23.39 30.77 24.30
CA ALA A 234 24.38 29.70 24.21
C ALA A 234 24.45 28.88 25.52
N GLY A 235 24.75 27.59 25.41
CA GLY A 235 25.11 26.76 26.57
C GLY A 235 26.48 27.14 27.12
N GLY A 236 26.63 27.10 28.44
CA GLY A 236 27.90 27.35 29.12
C GLY A 236 28.90 26.22 28.89
N GLN A 237 30.19 26.53 28.92
CA GLN A 237 31.24 25.52 28.77
C GLN A 237 31.37 24.66 30.03
N GLY A 238 31.75 23.40 29.89
CA GLY A 238 32.14 22.56 31.02
C GLY A 238 33.48 23.00 31.62
N GLY A 239 33.61 22.91 32.94
CA GLY A 239 34.85 23.21 33.66
C GLY A 239 35.92 22.15 33.41
N ALA A 240 37.18 22.56 33.33
CA ALA A 240 38.30 21.62 33.22
C ALA A 240 38.45 20.80 34.51
N GLY A 241 38.87 19.54 34.40
CA GLY A 241 39.27 18.73 35.54
C GLY A 241 40.61 19.19 36.14
N GLY A 242 40.79 19.00 37.45
CA GLY A 242 42.01 19.35 38.16
C GLY A 242 43.18 18.41 37.86
N ALA A 243 44.42 18.90 37.98
CA ALA A 243 45.62 18.09 37.83
C ALA A 243 45.87 17.13 39.02
N HIS A 244 46.61 16.04 38.79
CA HIS A 244 47.07 15.10 39.83
C HIS A 244 48.40 15.52 40.47
N GLY A 245 48.78 14.85 41.57
CA GLY A 245 50.09 14.99 42.23
C GLY A 245 51.24 14.28 41.51
N LEU A 246 52.49 14.56 41.91
CA LEU A 246 53.72 14.15 41.22
C LEU A 246 54.01 12.62 41.21
N VAL A 247 53.54 11.86 42.21
CA VAL A 247 53.99 10.46 42.45
C VAL A 247 52.92 9.42 42.08
N LEU A 248 51.74 9.42 42.71
CA LEU A 248 50.59 8.57 42.38
C LEU A 248 49.27 9.38 42.42
N GLY A 249 48.50 9.35 41.33
CA GLY A 249 47.19 9.98 41.21
C GLY A 249 46.69 10.06 39.76
N HIS A 250 45.39 10.30 39.56
CA HIS A 250 44.79 10.53 38.24
C HIS A 250 44.21 11.95 38.16
N GLY A 251 44.23 12.53 36.97
CA GLY A 251 43.58 13.81 36.72
C GLY A 251 42.07 13.73 36.89
N GLY A 252 41.44 14.83 37.28
CA GLY A 252 39.99 14.92 37.36
C GLY A 252 39.33 14.88 35.98
N ASN A 253 38.08 14.40 35.91
CA ASN A 253 37.30 14.47 34.68
C ASN A 253 36.88 15.92 34.38
N GLY A 254 36.83 16.27 33.10
CA GLY A 254 36.21 17.52 32.65
C GLY A 254 34.68 17.47 32.77
N GLY A 255 34.06 18.61 33.08
CA GLY A 255 32.61 18.72 33.13
C GLY A 255 31.97 18.75 31.74
N THR A 256 30.70 18.36 31.62
CA THR A 256 29.99 18.42 30.32
C THR A 256 29.64 19.86 29.96
N GLY A 257 29.60 20.18 28.66
CA GLY A 257 29.06 21.45 28.19
C GLY A 257 27.54 21.53 28.33
N GLY A 258 27.01 22.75 28.48
CA GLY A 258 25.57 23.00 28.55
C GLY A 258 24.90 22.97 27.19
N ASN A 259 23.60 22.65 27.14
CA ASN A 259 22.82 22.71 25.90
C ASN A 259 22.53 24.16 25.50
N GLY A 260 22.44 24.44 24.20
CA GLY A 260 21.95 25.72 23.70
C GLY A 260 20.44 25.90 23.90
N GLY A 261 19.99 27.13 24.12
CA GLY A 261 18.58 27.48 24.28
C GLY A 261 17.80 27.43 22.97
N LEU A 262 16.47 27.28 23.02
CA LEU A 262 15.62 27.31 21.82
C LEU A 262 15.51 28.73 21.27
N GLY A 263 15.41 28.88 19.95
CA GLY A 263 15.01 30.14 19.32
C GLY A 263 13.51 30.42 19.51
N GLY A 264 13.12 31.69 19.66
CA GLY A 264 11.72 32.09 19.77
C GLY A 264 11.00 32.10 18.42
N ASP A 265 9.72 31.78 18.38
CA ASP A 265 8.92 31.84 17.14
C ASP A 265 8.73 33.29 16.66
N GLY A 266 8.56 33.50 15.35
CA GLY A 266 8.20 34.80 14.79
C GLY A 266 6.73 35.16 14.97
N GLY A 267 6.41 36.44 15.10
CA GLY A 267 5.03 36.92 15.22
C GLY A 267 4.27 36.90 13.88
N ASN A 268 2.94 36.75 13.90
CA ASN A 268 2.14 36.78 12.67
C ASN A 268 2.02 38.21 12.11
N GLY A 269 1.93 38.35 10.78
CA GLY A 269 1.58 39.61 10.14
C GLY A 269 0.13 40.02 10.39
N ALA A 270 -0.21 41.28 10.11
CA ALA A 270 -1.58 41.79 10.26
C ALA A 270 -2.26 42.01 8.91
N ALA A 271 -3.54 41.65 8.81
CA ALA A 271 -4.36 42.04 7.67
C ALA A 271 -4.46 43.57 7.61
N ALA A 272 -4.47 44.14 6.41
CA ALA A 272 -4.68 45.56 6.20
C ALA A 272 -6.15 45.86 5.87
N SER A 273 -6.56 47.11 6.05
CA SER A 273 -7.88 47.60 5.63
C SER A 273 -7.91 48.11 4.17
N SER A 274 -6.76 48.49 3.59
CA SER A 274 -6.64 48.98 2.20
C SER A 274 -5.22 48.82 1.64
N ALA A 275 -4.54 47.71 1.93
CA ALA A 275 -3.18 47.44 1.47
C ALA A 275 -2.87 45.94 1.42
N ARG A 276 -1.67 45.58 0.97
CA ARG A 276 -1.12 44.22 1.07
C ARG A 276 -1.16 43.72 2.52
N GLY A 277 -1.42 42.43 2.71
CA GLY A 277 -1.31 41.78 4.02
C GLY A 277 0.11 41.88 4.59
N GLY A 278 0.23 42.08 5.90
CA GLY A 278 1.53 42.15 6.57
C GLY A 278 2.28 40.81 6.51
N ASP A 279 3.60 40.87 6.33
CA ASP A 279 4.47 39.70 6.36
C ASP A 279 4.56 39.09 7.76
N GLY A 280 4.79 37.79 7.86
CA GLY A 280 5.12 37.14 9.12
C GLY A 280 6.54 37.44 9.58
N GLY A 281 6.76 37.52 10.90
CA GLY A 281 8.07 37.70 11.51
C GLY A 281 8.93 36.43 11.40
N ASN A 282 10.25 36.59 11.33
CA ASN A 282 11.16 35.44 11.27
C ASN A 282 11.30 34.77 12.65
N GLY A 283 11.50 33.45 12.66
CA GLY A 283 11.89 32.71 13.86
C GLY A 283 13.33 33.03 14.29
N GLY A 284 13.58 33.01 15.59
CA GLY A 284 14.89 33.21 16.19
C GLY A 284 15.78 31.98 16.02
N ALA A 285 17.09 32.20 15.89
CA ALA A 285 18.06 31.09 15.82
C ALA A 285 18.15 30.34 17.16
N GLY A 286 18.40 29.04 17.11
CA GLY A 286 18.74 28.24 18.29
C GLY A 286 20.12 28.60 18.84
N GLY A 287 20.29 28.51 20.15
CA GLY A 287 21.55 28.76 20.84
C GLY A 287 22.59 27.71 20.53
N ALA A 288 23.86 28.10 20.43
CA ALA A 288 24.96 27.15 20.30
C ALA A 288 25.15 26.34 21.59
N ALA A 289 25.64 25.11 21.48
CA ALA A 289 25.97 24.30 22.64
C ALA A 289 27.30 24.73 23.28
N GLY A 290 27.44 24.48 24.58
CA GLY A 290 28.68 24.61 25.31
C GLY A 290 29.67 23.50 24.97
N ALA A 291 30.95 23.84 24.91
CA ALA A 291 32.03 22.86 24.82
C ALA A 291 32.15 22.04 26.11
N GLY A 292 32.60 20.79 26.01
CA GLY A 292 32.99 19.99 27.17
C GLY A 292 34.30 20.50 27.79
N GLY A 293 34.46 20.28 29.09
CA GLY A 293 35.67 20.62 29.82
C GLY A 293 36.83 19.69 29.50
N ALA A 294 38.05 20.22 29.47
CA ALA A 294 39.25 19.40 29.31
C ALA A 294 39.45 18.43 30.50
N ALA A 295 40.02 17.26 30.24
CA ALA A 295 40.49 16.37 31.29
C ALA A 295 41.66 16.99 32.06
N GLY A 296 41.77 16.66 33.36
CA GLY A 296 42.99 16.90 34.12
C GLY A 296 44.14 16.03 33.60
N SER A 297 45.37 16.54 33.69
CA SER A 297 46.60 15.80 33.33
C SER A 297 46.63 14.43 34.02
N GLY A 298 47.11 13.37 33.35
CA GLY A 298 47.38 12.05 33.98
C GLY A 298 46.24 11.01 34.00
N GLY A 299 45.24 11.11 33.11
CA GLY A 299 44.30 10.01 32.85
C GLY A 299 42.80 10.29 33.03
N GLY A 300 42.37 11.53 33.28
CA GLY A 300 40.95 11.88 33.32
C GLY A 300 40.27 11.86 31.95
N ALA A 301 38.94 11.72 31.91
CA ALA A 301 38.16 11.85 30.69
C ALA A 301 37.78 13.32 30.42
N ALA A 302 37.79 13.73 29.15
CA ALA A 302 37.23 15.02 28.74
C ALA A 302 35.70 14.99 28.81
N GLY A 303 35.09 16.13 29.09
CA GLY A 303 33.64 16.26 29.12
C GLY A 303 33.02 16.15 27.73
N ALA A 304 31.79 15.65 27.66
CA ALA A 304 30.98 15.71 26.44
C ALA A 304 30.56 17.16 26.13
N ALA A 305 30.42 17.48 24.84
CA ALA A 305 29.81 18.74 24.41
C ALA A 305 28.29 18.69 24.61
N GLY A 306 27.66 19.85 24.80
CA GLY A 306 26.20 19.93 24.82
C GLY A 306 25.58 19.77 23.42
N ASN A 307 24.25 19.71 23.37
CA ASN A 307 23.49 19.75 22.11
C ASN A 307 23.12 21.18 21.72
N GLY A 308 23.10 21.47 20.40
CA GLY A 308 22.64 22.76 19.88
C GLY A 308 21.13 22.95 20.08
N GLY A 309 20.70 24.18 20.33
CA GLY A 309 19.29 24.53 20.47
C GLY A 309 18.55 24.49 19.13
N GLN A 310 17.25 24.18 19.13
CA GLN A 310 16.44 24.25 17.89
C GLN A 310 16.14 25.71 17.53
N GLY A 311 16.02 26.02 16.24
CA GLY A 311 15.53 27.31 15.77
C GLY A 311 14.03 27.46 15.95
N GLY A 312 13.54 28.69 16.14
CA GLY A 312 12.12 29.01 16.23
C GLY A 312 11.42 28.99 14.87
N ASN A 313 10.11 28.78 14.83
CA ASN A 313 9.35 28.80 13.58
C ASN A 313 9.14 30.24 13.08
N GLY A 314 8.95 30.43 11.78
CA GLY A 314 8.46 31.71 11.25
C GLY A 314 7.01 32.00 11.69
N GLY A 315 6.59 33.26 11.63
CA GLY A 315 5.20 33.67 11.79
C GLY A 315 4.44 33.68 10.46
N ASN A 316 3.13 33.50 10.47
CA ASN A 316 2.34 33.45 9.23
C ASN A 316 2.15 34.84 8.60
N GLY A 317 2.12 34.89 7.26
CA GLY A 317 1.70 36.09 6.53
C GLY A 317 0.20 36.32 6.64
N ALA A 318 -0.23 37.58 6.61
CA ALA A 318 -1.64 37.92 6.70
C ALA A 318 -2.34 37.97 5.34
N THR A 319 -3.66 37.84 5.34
CA THR A 319 -4.48 38.01 4.14
C THR A 319 -4.40 39.45 3.62
N GLY A 320 -4.46 39.63 2.30
CA GLY A 320 -4.64 40.96 1.71
C GLY A 320 -5.99 41.59 2.10
N ALA A 321 -6.10 42.91 1.98
CA ALA A 321 -7.37 43.61 2.18
C ALA A 321 -8.33 43.39 1.00
N ASN A 322 -9.62 43.15 1.25
CA ASN A 322 -10.64 43.11 0.20
C ASN A 322 -10.89 44.51 -0.38
N SER A 323 -11.15 44.57 -1.67
CA SER A 323 -11.48 45.81 -2.39
C SER A 323 -12.96 46.14 -2.23
N SER A 324 -13.31 46.99 -1.27
CA SER A 324 -14.71 47.39 -1.00
C SER A 324 -15.11 48.75 -1.62
N ALA A 325 -14.26 49.35 -2.46
CA ALA A 325 -14.51 50.67 -3.05
C ALA A 325 -14.68 50.61 -4.58
N LEU A 326 -15.84 51.07 -5.07
CA LEU A 326 -16.06 51.46 -6.46
C LEU A 326 -15.28 52.76 -6.72
N LEU A 327 -14.37 52.76 -7.71
CA LEU A 327 -13.67 54.00 -8.10
C LEU A 327 -14.67 54.94 -8.78
N ALA A 328 -14.43 56.26 -8.66
CA ALA A 328 -15.36 57.29 -9.17
C ALA A 328 -15.57 57.25 -10.70
N ASP A 329 -14.70 56.55 -11.43
CA ASP A 329 -14.76 56.32 -12.89
C ASP A 329 -15.50 55.03 -13.28
N GLY A 330 -15.99 54.24 -12.30
CA GLY A 330 -16.68 52.98 -12.54
C GLY A 330 -15.76 51.78 -12.76
N THR A 331 -14.44 51.91 -12.57
CA THR A 331 -13.52 50.77 -12.53
C THR A 331 -13.50 50.14 -11.13
N GLY A 332 -13.40 48.81 -11.05
CA GLY A 332 -13.23 48.04 -9.82
C GLY A 332 -11.79 48.19 -9.28
N SER A 333 -11.61 47.97 -7.98
CA SER A 333 -10.27 47.99 -7.36
C SER A 333 -9.69 46.57 -7.25
N ASP A 334 -8.43 46.41 -7.63
CA ASP A 334 -7.67 45.16 -7.53
C ASP A 334 -7.62 44.65 -6.09
N GLY A 335 -7.80 43.35 -5.87
CA GLY A 335 -7.56 42.71 -4.58
C GLY A 335 -6.09 42.83 -4.18
N PHE A 336 -5.81 43.13 -2.92
CA PHE A 336 -4.43 43.24 -2.45
C PHE A 336 -3.80 41.86 -2.24
N ALA A 337 -2.51 41.74 -2.52
CA ALA A 337 -1.77 40.51 -2.30
C ALA A 337 -1.70 40.12 -0.80
N GLY A 338 -1.51 38.83 -0.53
CA GLY A 338 -1.20 38.34 0.80
C GLY A 338 0.21 38.73 1.27
N GLY A 339 0.40 38.76 2.59
CA GLY A 339 1.71 38.85 3.22
C GLY A 339 2.50 37.55 3.03
N SER A 340 3.81 37.62 2.93
CA SER A 340 4.67 36.43 2.91
C SER A 340 4.78 35.79 4.30
N GLY A 341 5.02 34.49 4.35
CA GLY A 341 5.33 33.79 5.60
C GLY A 341 6.75 34.13 6.09
N GLY A 342 6.94 34.23 7.40
CA GLY A 342 8.24 34.41 8.01
C GLY A 342 9.15 33.19 7.85
N THR A 343 10.46 33.42 7.80
CA THR A 343 11.43 32.31 7.71
C THR A 343 11.62 31.63 9.06
N GLY A 344 11.81 30.32 9.08
CA GLY A 344 12.25 29.60 10.28
C GLY A 344 13.68 29.99 10.70
N GLY A 345 13.95 29.94 12.00
CA GLY A 345 15.26 30.20 12.58
C GLY A 345 16.23 29.04 12.34
N ALA A 346 17.52 29.33 12.18
CA ALA A 346 18.53 28.28 12.07
C ALA A 346 18.68 27.49 13.38
N GLY A 347 19.02 26.20 13.30
CA GLY A 347 19.41 25.41 14.45
C GLY A 347 20.78 25.82 15.01
N GLY A 348 20.97 25.67 16.32
CA GLY A 348 22.21 25.96 17.02
C GLY A 348 23.32 24.95 16.68
N SER A 349 24.56 25.43 16.58
CA SER A 349 25.72 24.58 16.35
C SER A 349 26.19 23.87 17.63
N THR A 350 26.91 22.75 17.49
CA THR A 350 27.59 22.07 18.60
C THR A 350 28.80 22.86 19.12
N GLY A 351 29.22 22.63 20.36
CA GLY A 351 30.47 23.15 20.92
C GLY A 351 31.71 22.38 20.43
N VAL A 352 32.85 23.07 20.27
CA VAL A 352 34.12 22.47 19.81
C VAL A 352 34.82 21.79 21.00
N GLY A 353 35.12 20.48 20.92
CA GLY A 353 36.06 19.83 21.86
C GLY A 353 35.54 18.74 22.83
N GLY A 354 34.50 17.96 22.50
CA GLY A 354 34.06 16.81 23.30
C GLY A 354 33.38 15.71 22.47
N ILE A 355 33.13 14.53 23.07
CA ILE A 355 32.42 13.41 22.42
C ILE A 355 30.90 13.67 22.32
N ASN A 356 30.28 13.38 21.16
CA ASN A 356 28.82 13.13 20.95
C ASN A 356 27.77 14.28 20.96
N GLY A 357 28.11 15.56 20.82
CA GLY A 357 27.07 16.61 20.67
C GLY A 357 26.44 16.62 19.25
N SER A 358 25.10 16.72 19.13
CA SER A 358 24.40 16.90 17.85
C SER A 358 24.02 18.36 17.58
N GLY A 359 24.02 18.77 16.31
CA GLY A 359 23.52 20.08 15.90
C GLY A 359 22.01 20.22 16.14
N GLY A 360 21.54 21.43 16.40
CA GLY A 360 20.12 21.72 16.57
C GLY A 360 19.34 21.65 15.26
N HIS A 361 18.05 21.33 15.34
CA HIS A 361 17.16 21.37 14.17
C HIS A 361 16.83 22.82 13.77
N GLY A 362 16.71 23.08 12.47
CA GLY A 362 16.18 24.36 11.98
C GLY A 362 14.67 24.46 12.21
N GLY A 363 14.17 25.66 12.48
CA GLY A 363 12.74 25.94 12.62
C GLY A 363 12.02 25.92 11.28
N ASN A 364 10.71 25.66 11.26
CA ASN A 364 9.96 25.61 10.02
C ASN A 364 9.65 27.02 9.48
N GLY A 365 9.53 27.12 8.15
CA GLY A 365 8.97 28.31 7.50
C GLY A 365 7.46 28.37 7.68
N ALA A 366 6.91 29.58 7.69
CA ALA A 366 5.48 29.80 7.91
C ALA A 366 4.68 29.89 6.62
N SER A 367 3.34 29.78 6.69
CA SER A 367 2.50 29.94 5.50
C SER A 367 2.47 31.38 5.00
N GLY A 368 2.44 31.57 3.68
CA GLY A 368 2.06 32.83 3.07
C GLY A 368 0.57 33.11 3.29
N GLY A 369 0.22 34.39 3.38
CA GLY A 369 -1.16 34.86 3.49
C GLY A 369 -1.90 34.74 2.16
N THR A 370 -3.23 34.59 2.21
CA THR A 370 -4.03 34.55 0.98
C THR A 370 -4.11 35.93 0.33
N GLY A 371 -4.17 35.95 -1.00
CA GLY A 371 -4.56 37.13 -1.74
C GLY A 371 -6.04 37.46 -1.49
N ALA A 372 -6.38 38.74 -1.58
CA ALA A 372 -7.76 39.19 -1.39
C ALA A 372 -8.58 39.07 -2.67
N ASP A 373 -9.89 38.91 -2.54
CA ASP A 373 -10.78 38.89 -3.69
C ASP A 373 -10.86 40.28 -4.34
N GLY A 374 -10.87 40.32 -5.67
CA GLY A 374 -11.16 41.54 -6.45
C GLY A 374 -12.66 41.71 -6.65
N SER A 375 -13.15 42.95 -6.78
CA SER A 375 -14.58 43.23 -7.00
C SER A 375 -14.82 44.24 -8.14
N ASN A 376 -15.88 44.00 -8.94
CA ASN A 376 -16.37 44.85 -10.05
C ASN A 376 -15.49 44.88 -11.32
N THR A 377 -15.85 45.79 -12.24
CA THR A 377 -15.34 45.95 -13.62
C THR A 377 -13.84 46.18 -13.67
N GLY A 378 -13.09 45.19 -14.16
CA GLY A 378 -11.65 45.31 -14.45
C GLY A 378 -10.72 44.98 -13.29
N ALA A 379 -11.26 44.45 -12.18
CA ALA A 379 -10.48 44.06 -11.02
C ALA A 379 -9.68 42.76 -11.25
N THR A 380 -8.45 42.75 -10.73
CA THR A 380 -7.64 41.55 -10.54
C THR A 380 -7.79 41.04 -9.10
N GLY A 381 -7.74 39.73 -8.88
CA GLY A 381 -7.66 39.13 -7.55
C GLY A 381 -6.24 39.28 -7.03
N GLY A 382 -6.08 39.47 -5.72
CA GLY A 382 -4.76 39.58 -5.11
C GLY A 382 -3.99 38.27 -5.24
N ASP A 383 -2.68 38.35 -5.51
CA ASP A 383 -1.83 37.16 -5.47
C ASP A 383 -1.70 36.60 -4.05
N GLY A 384 -1.59 35.29 -3.93
CA GLY A 384 -1.21 34.63 -2.70
C GLY A 384 0.21 34.99 -2.28
N GLY A 385 0.43 35.21 -0.98
CA GLY A 385 1.75 35.42 -0.41
C GLY A 385 2.61 34.15 -0.53
N ALA A 386 3.91 34.31 -0.77
CA ALA A 386 4.83 33.18 -0.75
C ALA A 386 4.96 32.56 0.65
N GLY A 387 5.17 31.24 0.70
CA GLY A 387 5.53 30.55 1.93
C GLY A 387 6.92 30.98 2.44
N GLY A 388 7.08 31.03 3.75
CA GLY A 388 8.33 31.31 4.43
C GLY A 388 9.35 30.17 4.23
N ARG A 389 10.64 30.51 4.14
CA ARG A 389 11.70 29.49 4.04
C ARG A 389 11.87 28.75 5.37
N GLY A 390 12.17 27.45 5.31
CA GLY A 390 12.64 26.70 6.47
C GLY A 390 14.01 27.19 6.96
N GLY A 391 14.27 27.02 8.25
CA GLY A 391 15.55 27.33 8.87
C GLY A 391 16.59 26.25 8.59
N ASN A 392 17.86 26.64 8.44
CA ASN A 392 18.94 25.69 8.20
C ASN A 392 19.24 24.83 9.43
N ALA A 393 19.73 23.62 9.20
CA ALA A 393 20.23 22.76 10.26
C ALA A 393 21.43 23.37 11.00
N GLY A 394 21.56 23.08 12.29
CA GLY A 394 22.78 23.32 13.04
C GLY A 394 23.90 22.38 12.58
N ALA A 395 25.12 22.91 12.43
CA ALA A 395 26.30 22.11 12.12
C ALA A 395 26.60 21.09 13.23
N GLY A 396 26.93 19.86 12.84
CA GLY A 396 27.36 18.79 13.74
C GLY A 396 28.84 18.91 14.11
N GLY A 397 29.24 18.32 15.24
CA GLY A 397 30.59 18.43 15.77
C GLY A 397 31.63 17.69 14.94
N ALA A 398 32.77 18.34 14.65
CA ALA A 398 33.94 17.68 14.07
C ALA A 398 34.50 16.61 15.02
N ALA A 399 35.06 15.52 14.48
CA ALA A 399 35.73 14.51 15.30
C ALA A 399 36.88 15.16 16.08
N GLY A 400 36.92 14.95 17.40
CA GLY A 400 37.96 15.52 18.26
C GLY A 400 39.35 15.00 17.92
N THR A 401 40.39 15.84 18.02
CA THR A 401 41.78 15.52 17.62
C THR A 401 42.59 14.78 18.70
N GLY A 402 41.97 14.02 19.61
CA GLY A 402 42.68 13.36 20.72
C GLY A 402 42.11 12.00 21.13
N GLY A 403 42.91 10.94 20.95
CA GLY A 403 42.62 9.56 21.37
C GLY A 403 41.72 8.77 20.40
N ALA A 404 41.97 7.48 20.24
CA ALA A 404 41.39 6.63 19.19
C ALA A 404 39.84 6.71 19.08
N GLY A 405 39.35 7.13 17.91
CA GLY A 405 38.06 6.67 17.37
C GLY A 405 36.78 7.47 17.68
N GLY A 406 36.82 8.77 17.96
CA GLY A 406 35.60 9.56 18.09
C GLY A 406 34.86 9.73 16.75
N THR A 407 33.63 9.23 16.64
CA THR A 407 32.74 9.51 15.50
C THR A 407 32.28 10.98 15.53
N SER A 408 32.23 11.65 14.37
CA SER A 408 31.64 12.98 14.24
C SER A 408 30.18 13.01 14.72
N GLY A 409 29.78 14.08 15.40
CA GLY A 409 28.38 14.27 15.80
C GLY A 409 27.47 14.45 14.58
N ALA A 410 26.24 13.92 14.65
CA ALA A 410 25.27 14.10 13.57
C ALA A 410 24.91 15.59 13.40
N ARG A 411 24.81 16.05 12.15
CA ARG A 411 24.18 17.35 11.83
C ARG A 411 22.71 17.30 12.23
N GLY A 412 22.15 18.44 12.63
CA GLY A 412 20.70 18.57 12.76
C GLY A 412 19.99 18.42 11.42
N SER A 413 18.66 18.32 11.42
CA SER A 413 17.85 18.44 10.19
C SER A 413 17.40 19.89 9.97
N GLY A 414 17.34 20.33 8.72
CA GLY A 414 16.76 21.61 8.35
C GLY A 414 15.23 21.61 8.55
N GLY A 415 14.67 22.79 8.72
CA GLY A 415 13.22 22.99 8.81
C GLY A 415 12.55 22.86 7.45
N ALA A 416 11.28 22.47 7.46
CA ALA A 416 10.48 22.43 6.25
C ALA A 416 10.18 23.85 5.74
N GLY A 417 10.02 23.98 4.43
CA GLY A 417 9.49 25.20 3.83
C GLY A 417 8.00 25.39 4.14
N GLY A 418 7.57 26.63 4.35
CA GLY A 418 6.17 26.97 4.56
C GLY A 418 5.33 26.87 3.29
N SER A 419 4.02 26.74 3.40
CA SER A 419 3.14 26.68 2.23
C SER A 419 2.92 28.06 1.59
N GLY A 420 2.77 28.11 0.27
CA GLY A 420 2.28 29.30 -0.43
C GLY A 420 0.81 29.60 -0.09
N GLY A 421 0.43 30.87 -0.09
CA GLY A 421 -0.95 31.32 0.07
C GLY A 421 -1.74 31.19 -1.22
N ASN A 422 -3.06 31.03 -1.14
CA ASN A 422 -3.92 30.99 -2.34
C ASN A 422 -4.09 32.39 -2.93
N GLY A 423 -4.28 32.45 -4.26
CA GLY A 423 -4.70 33.67 -4.94
C GLY A 423 -6.18 34.00 -4.69
N GLY A 424 -6.52 35.27 -4.73
CA GLY A 424 -7.89 35.78 -4.57
C GLY A 424 -8.73 35.59 -5.82
N SER A 425 -10.03 35.39 -5.64
CA SER A 425 -10.98 35.20 -6.75
C SER A 425 -11.60 36.53 -7.19
N VAL A 426 -12.22 36.55 -8.38
CA VAL A 426 -12.88 37.74 -8.92
C VAL A 426 -14.24 37.40 -9.52
N SER A 427 -15.21 38.30 -9.34
CA SER A 427 -16.47 38.33 -10.08
C SER A 427 -16.69 39.70 -10.72
N SER A 428 -16.86 39.74 -12.05
CA SER A 428 -17.12 40.96 -12.84
C SER A 428 -18.49 40.90 -13.54
N TYR A 429 -19.18 42.04 -13.60
CA TYR A 429 -20.51 42.18 -14.23
C TYR A 429 -20.52 43.12 -15.45
N GLY A 430 -19.37 43.66 -15.89
CA GLY A 430 -19.29 44.63 -16.99
C GLY A 430 -18.37 44.22 -18.15
N THR A 431 -17.83 45.19 -18.89
CA THR A 431 -17.07 44.97 -20.14
C THR A 431 -15.61 44.59 -19.93
N ASP A 432 -15.10 44.76 -18.72
CA ASP A 432 -13.68 44.63 -18.41
C ASP A 432 -13.34 43.24 -17.88
N THR A 433 -12.08 42.85 -18.08
CA THR A 433 -11.56 41.51 -17.79
C THR A 433 -11.48 41.24 -16.28
N ALA A 434 -12.07 40.14 -15.82
CA ALA A 434 -11.87 39.57 -14.48
C ALA A 434 -10.64 38.66 -14.49
N THR A 435 -9.63 38.95 -13.67
CA THR A 435 -8.43 38.10 -13.57
C THR A 435 -8.26 37.59 -12.14
N GLY A 436 -8.29 36.28 -11.91
CA GLY A 436 -7.99 35.70 -10.59
C GLY A 436 -6.52 35.87 -10.21
N GLY A 437 -6.25 36.00 -8.91
CA GLY A 437 -4.88 36.13 -8.40
C GLY A 437 -4.10 34.82 -8.50
N ASN A 438 -2.79 34.88 -8.69
CA ASN A 438 -1.95 33.69 -8.75
C ASN A 438 -1.77 33.07 -7.35
N GLY A 439 -1.56 31.76 -7.32
CA GLY A 439 -1.14 31.05 -6.13
C GLY A 439 0.29 31.40 -5.72
N GLY A 440 0.52 31.53 -4.42
CA GLY A 440 1.82 31.78 -3.83
C GLY A 440 2.77 30.60 -4.00
N GLN A 441 4.05 30.90 -4.20
CA GLN A 441 5.11 29.89 -4.25
C GLN A 441 5.26 29.20 -2.89
N GLY A 442 5.60 27.91 -2.89
CA GLY A 442 6.04 27.23 -1.67
C GLY A 442 7.30 27.87 -1.09
N GLY A 443 7.53 27.70 0.20
CA GLY A 443 8.75 28.10 0.89
C GLY A 443 9.87 27.11 0.63
N VAL A 444 11.10 27.59 0.43
CA VAL A 444 12.27 26.70 0.26
C VAL A 444 12.61 26.03 1.59
N ALA A 445 12.91 24.73 1.58
CA ALA A 445 13.32 24.03 2.80
C ALA A 445 14.73 24.45 3.26
N GLY A 446 15.02 24.31 4.55
CA GLY A 446 16.41 24.30 5.02
C GLY A 446 17.13 23.01 4.62
N ASP A 447 18.46 22.97 4.74
CA ASP A 447 19.27 21.79 4.40
C ASP A 447 18.74 20.50 5.05
N GLY A 448 18.22 19.58 4.24
CA GLY A 448 17.63 18.30 4.70
C GLY A 448 16.14 18.35 5.10
N GLY A 449 15.46 19.50 4.98
CA GLY A 449 14.02 19.65 5.21
C GLY A 449 13.17 19.42 3.96
N ASN A 450 11.85 19.26 4.12
CA ASN A 450 10.92 19.08 3.00
C ASN A 450 10.57 20.40 2.30
N GLY A 451 10.41 20.37 0.98
CA GLY A 451 9.97 21.52 0.19
C GLY A 451 8.54 21.94 0.53
N GLY A 452 8.27 23.24 0.50
CA GLY A 452 6.94 23.80 0.75
C GLY A 452 6.01 23.59 -0.44
N SER A 453 4.75 23.24 -0.15
CA SER A 453 3.68 23.18 -1.16
C SER A 453 3.28 24.58 -1.60
N ALA A 454 2.91 24.73 -2.87
CA ALA A 454 2.39 25.98 -3.38
C ALA A 454 0.90 26.20 -3.08
N GLY A 455 0.46 27.47 -3.21
CA GLY A 455 -0.94 27.85 -3.16
C GLY A 455 -1.64 27.71 -4.52
N ASN A 456 -2.96 27.59 -4.49
CA ASN A 456 -3.79 27.50 -5.69
C ASN A 456 -4.04 28.90 -6.30
N GLY A 457 -4.24 28.96 -7.61
CA GLY A 457 -4.72 30.17 -8.28
C GLY A 457 -6.20 30.46 -7.98
N GLY A 458 -6.55 31.73 -7.95
CA GLY A 458 -7.91 32.22 -7.73
C GLY A 458 -8.80 32.09 -8.97
N GLY A 459 -10.10 31.87 -8.76
CA GLY A 459 -11.06 31.73 -9.86
C GLY A 459 -11.50 33.08 -10.43
N ALA A 460 -11.93 33.08 -11.69
CA ALA A 460 -12.50 34.25 -12.36
C ALA A 460 -13.89 33.95 -12.92
N TYR A 461 -14.86 34.81 -12.59
CA TYR A 461 -16.23 34.74 -13.07
C TYR A 461 -16.60 36.06 -13.78
N SER A 462 -17.01 36.00 -15.04
CA SER A 462 -17.48 37.17 -15.79
C SER A 462 -18.91 36.98 -16.27
N PHE A 463 -19.82 37.86 -15.86
CA PHE A 463 -21.23 37.87 -16.28
C PHE A 463 -21.53 38.89 -17.39
N GLY A 464 -20.57 39.78 -17.71
CA GLY A 464 -20.66 40.79 -18.77
C GLY A 464 -19.88 40.41 -20.04
N SER A 465 -19.55 41.37 -20.90
CA SER A 465 -18.76 41.10 -22.12
C SER A 465 -17.24 40.99 -21.88
N GLY A 466 -16.76 41.27 -20.66
CA GLY A 466 -15.35 41.14 -20.29
C GLY A 466 -14.87 39.69 -20.19
N HIS A 467 -13.57 39.46 -20.37
CA HIS A 467 -12.95 38.13 -20.30
C HIS A 467 -12.81 37.62 -18.85
N ALA A 468 -12.79 36.31 -18.65
CA ALA A 468 -12.47 35.68 -17.36
C ALA A 468 -11.13 34.94 -17.48
N ILE A 469 -10.14 35.34 -16.69
CA ILE A 469 -8.80 34.77 -16.67
C ILE A 469 -8.54 34.19 -15.27
N GLY A 470 -8.45 32.87 -15.14
CA GLY A 470 -8.12 32.23 -13.87
C GLY A 470 -6.65 32.46 -13.48
N GLY A 471 -6.36 32.53 -12.19
CA GLY A 471 -4.99 32.67 -11.70
C GLY A 471 -4.20 31.38 -11.84
N ASN A 472 -2.89 31.45 -12.07
CA ASN A 472 -2.05 30.26 -12.15
C ASN A 472 -1.79 29.66 -10.76
N GLY A 473 -1.60 28.35 -10.69
CA GLY A 473 -1.13 27.69 -9.47
C GLY A 473 0.34 28.03 -9.17
N GLY A 474 0.70 28.17 -7.90
CA GLY A 474 2.09 28.35 -7.50
C GLY A 474 2.94 27.10 -7.76
N SER A 475 4.27 27.23 -7.87
CA SER A 475 5.16 26.07 -7.94
C SER A 475 5.58 25.58 -6.54
N GLY A 476 5.63 24.25 -6.39
CA GLY A 476 6.21 23.62 -5.22
C GLY A 476 7.72 23.75 -5.22
N THR A 477 8.33 23.93 -4.05
CA THR A 477 9.79 24.11 -3.96
C THR A 477 10.53 22.79 -3.74
N SER A 478 11.82 22.80 -4.05
CA SER A 478 12.69 21.65 -3.84
C SER A 478 13.05 21.48 -2.36
N GLY A 479 13.29 20.24 -1.96
CA GLY A 479 13.71 19.87 -0.60
C GLY A 479 14.16 18.41 -0.54
N ALA A 480 14.26 17.84 0.65
CA ALA A 480 14.48 16.41 0.85
C ALA A 480 13.42 15.60 0.11
N THR A 481 12.14 15.88 0.36
CA THR A 481 11.04 15.62 -0.57
C THR A 481 10.63 16.92 -1.27
N GLY A 482 10.18 16.82 -2.52
CA GLY A 482 9.69 17.97 -3.27
C GLY A 482 8.30 18.41 -2.81
N GLY A 483 8.06 19.72 -2.76
CA GLY A 483 6.73 20.29 -2.48
C GLY A 483 5.80 20.16 -3.69
N ASN A 484 4.49 20.02 -3.45
CA ASN A 484 3.51 19.92 -4.54
C ASN A 484 3.24 21.28 -5.18
N GLY A 485 2.99 21.29 -6.49
CA GLY A 485 2.47 22.45 -7.20
C GLY A 485 1.00 22.72 -6.89
N GLY A 486 0.60 23.99 -6.95
CA GLY A 486 -0.79 24.42 -6.76
C GLY A 486 -1.63 24.22 -8.01
N ASN A 487 -2.94 24.07 -7.84
CA ASN A 487 -3.88 23.98 -8.97
C ASN A 487 -4.11 25.35 -9.62
N GLY A 488 -4.36 25.36 -10.91
CA GLY A 488 -4.81 26.54 -11.63
C GLY A 488 -6.25 26.93 -11.29
N GLY A 489 -6.53 28.23 -11.28
CA GLY A 489 -7.86 28.78 -11.05
C GLY A 489 -8.78 28.60 -12.26
N GLY A 490 -10.05 28.30 -12.01
CA GLY A 490 -11.06 28.18 -13.07
C GLY A 490 -11.47 29.53 -13.66
N ALA A 491 -11.88 29.52 -14.92
CA ALA A 491 -12.43 30.67 -15.62
C ALA A 491 -13.84 30.36 -16.14
N VAL A 492 -14.83 31.16 -15.74
CA VAL A 492 -16.24 30.98 -16.10
C VAL A 492 -16.80 32.26 -16.73
N ALA A 493 -17.41 32.15 -17.90
CA ALA A 493 -18.08 33.26 -18.58
C ALA A 493 -19.58 33.00 -18.75
N GLY A 494 -20.40 33.84 -18.11
CA GLY A 494 -21.86 33.92 -18.31
C GLY A 494 -22.29 34.96 -19.36
N GLY A 495 -21.37 35.82 -19.82
CA GLY A 495 -21.60 36.80 -20.89
C GLY A 495 -20.83 36.48 -22.19
N ALA A 496 -20.47 37.48 -22.98
CA ALA A 496 -19.86 37.29 -24.32
C ALA A 496 -18.32 37.16 -24.33
N GLY A 497 -17.68 37.31 -23.17
CA GLY A 497 -16.23 37.29 -23.03
C GLY A 497 -15.59 35.91 -23.16
N GLN A 498 -14.27 35.90 -23.40
CA GLN A 498 -13.45 34.68 -23.44
C GLN A 498 -13.14 34.15 -22.04
N VAL A 499 -12.83 32.86 -21.96
CA VAL A 499 -12.31 32.20 -20.75
C VAL A 499 -10.87 31.76 -20.97
N THR A 500 -10.01 32.02 -20.00
CA THR A 500 -8.61 31.55 -19.98
C THR A 500 -8.31 31.02 -18.58
N PRO A 501 -8.46 29.71 -18.34
CA PRO A 501 -8.16 29.14 -17.03
C PRO A 501 -6.68 29.22 -16.69
N GLY A 502 -6.36 29.21 -15.41
CA GLY A 502 -4.98 29.17 -14.94
C GLY A 502 -4.34 27.80 -15.14
N ALA A 503 -3.05 27.80 -15.44
CA ALA A 503 -2.25 26.58 -15.49
C ALA A 503 -1.97 26.03 -14.08
N GLY A 504 -1.78 24.72 -13.97
CA GLY A 504 -1.24 24.11 -12.77
C GLY A 504 0.20 24.57 -12.51
N GLY A 505 0.65 24.51 -11.26
CA GLY A 505 2.02 24.78 -10.88
C GLY A 505 2.91 23.53 -10.89
N ALA A 506 4.19 23.67 -11.21
CA ALA A 506 5.12 22.53 -11.22
C ALA A 506 5.41 21.99 -9.82
N GLY A 507 5.67 20.68 -9.71
CA GLY A 507 6.16 20.05 -8.48
C GLY A 507 7.64 20.30 -8.25
N GLY A 508 8.05 20.35 -6.97
CA GLY A 508 9.44 20.59 -6.57
C GLY A 508 10.33 19.34 -6.67
N VAL A 509 11.66 19.51 -6.76
CA VAL A 509 12.62 18.39 -6.81
C VAL A 509 12.83 17.78 -5.42
N GLY A 510 12.77 16.45 -5.33
CA GLY A 510 13.13 15.67 -4.15
C GLY A 510 14.60 15.25 -4.19
N THR A 511 15.45 15.92 -3.42
CA THR A 511 16.90 15.69 -3.39
C THR A 511 17.31 14.42 -2.63
N ALA A 512 16.47 13.95 -1.71
CA ALA A 512 16.70 12.74 -0.90
C ALA A 512 15.50 11.78 -0.87
N GLY A 513 14.36 12.19 -1.42
CA GLY A 513 13.09 11.47 -1.42
C GLY A 513 12.32 11.64 -2.74
N ARG A 514 10.99 11.49 -2.68
CA ARG A 514 10.14 11.65 -3.86
C ARG A 514 10.07 13.12 -4.28
N GLY A 515 9.99 13.39 -5.58
CA GLY A 515 9.64 14.72 -6.06
C GLY A 515 8.15 15.05 -5.87
N GLY A 516 7.83 16.34 -5.86
CA GLY A 516 6.47 16.82 -5.62
C GLY A 516 5.56 16.59 -6.82
N ASN A 517 4.26 16.44 -6.60
CA ASN A 517 3.30 16.31 -7.70
C ASN A 517 3.08 17.67 -8.39
N GLY A 518 2.82 17.65 -9.68
CA GLY A 518 2.36 18.81 -10.42
C GLY A 518 0.91 19.13 -10.10
N GLY A 519 0.55 20.41 -10.20
CA GLY A 519 -0.81 20.90 -10.02
C GLY A 519 -1.69 20.66 -11.24
N ASN A 520 -2.99 20.54 -11.01
CA ASN A 520 -3.97 20.38 -12.09
C ASN A 520 -4.23 21.71 -12.82
N GLY A 521 -4.56 21.63 -14.10
CA GLY A 521 -5.04 22.78 -14.86
C GLY A 521 -6.44 23.23 -14.44
N GLY A 522 -6.72 24.53 -14.58
CA GLY A 522 -8.02 25.12 -14.30
C GLY A 522 -9.11 24.77 -15.31
N LEU A 523 -10.36 24.77 -14.84
CA LEU A 523 -11.58 24.59 -15.64
C LEU A 523 -11.86 25.81 -16.53
N ALA A 524 -12.23 25.59 -17.79
CA ALA A 524 -12.85 26.60 -18.65
C ALA A 524 -14.34 26.33 -18.84
N ALA A 525 -15.22 27.28 -18.50
CA ALA A 525 -16.66 27.11 -18.70
C ALA A 525 -17.33 28.34 -19.31
N ILE A 526 -18.14 28.15 -20.36
CA ILE A 526 -18.96 29.19 -20.98
C ILE A 526 -20.43 28.82 -20.81
N ASP A 527 -21.13 29.57 -19.96
CA ASP A 527 -22.53 29.32 -19.62
C ASP A 527 -23.51 30.10 -20.51
N ASN A 528 -23.01 30.94 -21.41
CA ASN A 528 -23.81 31.74 -22.35
C ASN A 528 -24.06 31.02 -23.68
N ALA A 529 -25.33 30.69 -23.96
CA ALA A 529 -25.74 30.06 -25.21
C ALA A 529 -25.53 30.93 -26.47
N ALA A 530 -25.44 32.26 -26.32
CA ALA A 530 -25.18 33.18 -27.43
C ALA A 530 -23.68 33.39 -27.70
N SER A 531 -22.78 32.83 -26.87
CA SER A 531 -21.34 33.04 -27.02
C SER A 531 -20.77 32.16 -28.14
N ALA A 532 -19.88 32.75 -28.96
CA ALA A 532 -19.12 32.05 -29.98
C ALA A 532 -17.66 31.76 -29.56
N GLN A 533 -17.32 31.99 -28.29
CA GLN A 533 -15.96 31.81 -27.78
C GLN A 533 -15.66 30.35 -27.46
N ASN A 534 -14.39 29.97 -27.60
CA ASN A 534 -13.94 28.63 -27.24
C ASN A 534 -13.67 28.54 -25.73
N ALA A 535 -14.04 27.42 -25.11
CA ALA A 535 -13.61 27.04 -23.79
C ALA A 535 -12.41 26.09 -23.93
N VAL A 536 -11.22 26.51 -23.48
CA VAL A 536 -10.02 25.68 -23.50
C VAL A 536 -9.56 25.47 -22.07
N GLY A 537 -9.66 24.23 -21.58
CA GLY A 537 -9.15 23.83 -20.27
C GLY A 537 -7.63 23.97 -20.22
N ALA A 538 -7.09 24.36 -19.07
CA ALA A 538 -5.64 24.52 -18.95
C ALA A 538 -4.94 23.17 -18.82
N ASP A 539 -3.71 23.07 -19.32
CA ASP A 539 -2.90 21.87 -19.13
C ASP A 539 -2.53 21.67 -17.65
N GLY A 540 -2.36 20.41 -17.26
CA GLY A 540 -1.72 20.07 -15.99
C GLY A 540 -0.24 20.44 -16.01
N ALA A 541 0.38 20.48 -14.83
CA ALA A 541 1.81 20.75 -14.71
C ALA A 541 2.63 19.50 -14.40
N ALA A 542 3.89 19.49 -14.81
CA ALA A 542 4.78 18.37 -14.54
C ALA A 542 5.03 18.20 -13.02
N GLY A 543 5.18 16.95 -12.60
CA GLY A 543 5.76 16.63 -11.29
C GLY A 543 7.23 17.07 -11.21
N GLY A 544 7.80 17.01 -10.02
CA GLY A 544 9.23 17.20 -9.81
C GLY A 544 9.97 15.86 -9.78
N THR A 545 11.22 15.81 -10.24
CA THR A 545 12.06 14.61 -10.16
C THR A 545 12.39 14.27 -8.71
N GLY A 546 12.62 12.99 -8.39
CA GLY A 546 13.07 12.60 -7.05
C GLY A 546 14.00 11.39 -7.04
N THR A 547 14.85 11.29 -6.03
CA THR A 547 15.84 10.21 -5.92
C THR A 547 15.20 8.87 -5.54
N THR A 548 14.12 8.85 -4.75
CA THR A 548 13.39 7.60 -4.42
C THR A 548 12.16 7.37 -5.31
N GLY A 549 11.66 8.44 -5.94
CA GLY A 549 10.62 8.34 -6.95
C GLY A 549 10.30 9.69 -7.59
N GLY A 550 9.80 9.66 -8.83
CA GLY A 550 9.30 10.85 -9.49
C GLY A 550 7.97 11.33 -8.91
N GLY A 551 7.72 12.63 -9.05
CA GLY A 551 6.42 13.22 -8.80
C GLY A 551 5.46 12.95 -9.95
N ASN A 552 4.17 12.81 -9.63
CA ASN A 552 3.12 12.61 -10.63
C ASN A 552 2.86 13.91 -11.40
N GLY A 553 2.49 13.78 -12.68
CA GLY A 553 1.96 14.90 -13.47
C GLY A 553 0.56 15.31 -12.99
N GLY A 554 0.25 16.59 -13.12
CA GLY A 554 -1.08 17.12 -12.86
C GLY A 554 -2.05 16.80 -14.00
N ASN A 555 -3.33 16.73 -13.66
CA ASN A 555 -4.39 16.48 -14.63
C ASN A 555 -4.68 17.76 -15.45
N GLY A 556 -5.11 17.58 -16.69
CA GLY A 556 -5.65 18.66 -17.51
C GLY A 556 -7.01 19.15 -16.99
N GLY A 557 -7.27 20.44 -17.17
CA GLY A 557 -8.53 21.07 -16.81
C GLY A 557 -9.65 20.74 -17.79
N ASN A 558 -10.88 20.59 -17.29
CA ASN A 558 -12.04 20.35 -18.14
C ASN A 558 -12.43 21.61 -18.92
N ALA A 559 -13.18 21.42 -20.00
CA ALA A 559 -13.79 22.50 -20.78
C ALA A 559 -15.28 22.23 -20.98
N ALA A 560 -16.11 23.26 -20.79
CA ALA A 560 -17.55 23.18 -21.02
C ALA A 560 -18.07 24.43 -21.75
N THR A 561 -19.00 24.27 -22.68
CA THR A 561 -19.65 25.39 -23.38
C THR A 561 -21.14 25.12 -23.64
N ARG A 562 -21.97 26.15 -23.47
CA ARG A 562 -23.37 26.16 -23.92
C ARG A 562 -23.56 26.90 -25.26
N GLY A 563 -22.51 27.56 -25.75
CA GLY A 563 -22.54 28.40 -26.94
C GLY A 563 -22.15 27.66 -28.23
N SER A 564 -21.80 28.43 -29.27
CA SER A 564 -21.37 27.91 -30.57
C SER A 564 -19.85 27.73 -30.71
N GLY A 565 -19.06 28.22 -29.76
CA GLY A 565 -17.61 27.99 -29.73
C GLY A 565 -17.23 26.61 -29.16
N ASN A 566 -16.03 26.14 -29.48
CA ASN A 566 -15.57 24.78 -29.19
C ASN A 566 -15.18 24.59 -27.71
N ALA A 567 -15.33 23.38 -27.18
CA ALA A 567 -14.77 22.96 -25.89
C ALA A 567 -13.55 22.06 -26.12
N THR A 568 -12.40 22.43 -25.56
CA THR A 568 -11.15 21.67 -25.64
C THR A 568 -10.62 21.39 -24.24
N GLY A 569 -10.57 20.13 -23.81
CA GLY A 569 -10.00 19.76 -22.52
C GLY A 569 -8.48 19.96 -22.51
N GLY A 570 -7.92 20.35 -21.37
CA GLY A 570 -6.47 20.48 -21.21
C GLY A 570 -5.78 19.12 -21.18
N ASN A 571 -4.50 19.06 -21.56
CA ASN A 571 -3.73 17.83 -21.52
C ASN A 571 -3.24 17.53 -20.10
N GLY A 572 -3.14 16.24 -19.79
CA GLY A 572 -2.45 15.76 -18.60
C GLY A 572 -0.93 15.91 -18.74
N ALA A 573 -0.25 16.28 -17.67
CA ALA A 573 1.20 16.44 -17.69
C ALA A 573 1.93 15.12 -17.47
N ALA A 574 3.18 15.07 -17.94
CA ALA A 574 4.03 13.91 -17.71
C ALA A 574 4.39 13.72 -16.23
N GLY A 575 4.43 12.46 -15.81
CA GLY A 575 5.12 12.05 -14.59
C GLY A 575 6.63 12.14 -14.78
N THR A 576 7.36 12.36 -13.69
CA THR A 576 8.82 12.52 -13.77
C THR A 576 9.57 11.26 -13.34
N SER A 577 10.87 11.26 -13.62
CA SER A 577 11.73 10.10 -13.35
C SER A 577 12.22 10.06 -11.91
N GLY A 578 12.47 8.85 -11.41
CA GLY A 578 13.09 8.56 -10.12
C GLY A 578 13.39 7.07 -10.01
N VAL A 579 13.74 6.56 -8.82
CA VAL A 579 13.90 5.10 -8.64
C VAL A 579 12.62 4.37 -9.06
N THR A 580 11.45 4.81 -8.58
CA THR A 580 10.16 4.53 -9.24
C THR A 580 9.71 5.73 -10.06
N GLY A 581 9.20 5.52 -11.26
CA GLY A 581 8.64 6.58 -12.09
C GLY A 581 7.36 7.16 -11.50
N GLY A 582 7.14 8.47 -11.64
CA GLY A 582 5.87 9.12 -11.32
C GLY A 582 4.83 8.88 -12.40
N ASN A 583 3.55 8.83 -12.06
CA ASN A 583 2.48 8.62 -13.02
C ASN A 583 2.22 9.89 -13.85
N GLY A 584 1.79 9.73 -15.09
CA GLY A 584 1.23 10.83 -15.88
C GLY A 584 -0.13 11.28 -15.35
N GLY A 585 -0.46 12.54 -15.55
CA GLY A 585 -1.77 13.10 -15.23
C GLY A 585 -2.80 12.74 -16.30
N ASN A 586 -4.07 12.72 -15.94
CA ASN A 586 -5.16 12.44 -16.87
C ASN A 586 -5.49 13.68 -17.72
N GLY A 587 -5.96 13.46 -18.94
CA GLY A 587 -6.49 14.52 -19.79
C GLY A 587 -7.84 15.06 -19.30
N GLY A 588 -8.09 16.35 -19.53
CA GLY A 588 -9.34 17.02 -19.19
C GLY A 588 -10.48 16.65 -20.12
N GLY A 589 -11.69 16.55 -19.59
CA GLY A 589 -12.90 16.30 -20.37
C GLY A 589 -13.35 17.53 -21.16
N ALA A 590 -14.10 17.31 -22.25
CA ALA A 590 -14.69 18.36 -23.07
C ALA A 590 -16.20 18.15 -23.24
N GLU A 591 -16.99 19.16 -22.89
CA GLU A 591 -18.45 19.13 -22.94
C GLU A 591 -19.03 20.28 -23.77
N THR A 592 -20.00 19.98 -24.62
CA THR A 592 -20.81 20.98 -25.32
C THR A 592 -22.29 20.70 -25.15
N TYR A 593 -23.06 21.75 -24.86
CA TYR A 593 -24.53 21.75 -24.88
C TYR A 593 -25.07 22.69 -25.96
N GLY A 594 -24.19 23.18 -26.84
CA GLY A 594 -24.51 24.02 -27.98
C GLY A 594 -23.91 23.45 -29.28
N SER A 595 -23.56 24.34 -30.22
CA SER A 595 -23.15 23.96 -31.57
C SER A 595 -21.64 23.96 -31.82
N GLY A 596 -20.80 24.10 -30.79
CA GLY A 596 -19.35 24.06 -30.90
C GLY A 596 -18.72 22.68 -30.65
N HIS A 597 -17.62 22.36 -31.36
CA HIS A 597 -16.96 21.04 -31.35
C HIS A 597 -16.37 20.68 -29.98
N VAL A 598 -16.25 19.39 -29.69
CA VAL A 598 -15.55 18.87 -28.49
C VAL A 598 -14.25 18.17 -28.86
N SER A 599 -13.18 18.50 -28.14
CA SER A 599 -11.88 17.84 -28.23
C SER A 599 -11.37 17.58 -26.82
N ALA A 600 -11.39 16.34 -26.37
CA ALA A 600 -10.88 16.02 -25.05
C ALA A 600 -9.34 16.12 -25.00
N GLY A 601 -8.80 16.33 -23.80
CA GLY A 601 -7.35 16.40 -23.57
C GLY A 601 -6.71 15.03 -23.50
N THR A 602 -5.47 14.91 -23.98
CA THR A 602 -4.71 13.66 -23.91
C THR A 602 -4.13 13.41 -22.52
N GLY A 603 -3.89 12.13 -22.18
CA GLY A 603 -3.17 11.78 -20.95
C GLY A 603 -1.69 12.19 -20.99
N GLY A 604 -1.07 12.25 -19.82
CA GLY A 604 0.37 12.50 -19.67
C GLY A 604 1.19 11.21 -19.66
N VAL A 605 2.42 11.26 -20.19
CA VAL A 605 3.31 10.08 -20.22
C VAL A 605 3.82 9.75 -18.81
N GLY A 606 3.94 8.47 -18.49
CA GLY A 606 4.54 8.00 -17.24
C GLY A 606 6.05 8.24 -17.17
N GLY A 607 6.56 8.56 -15.98
CA GLY A 607 7.98 8.81 -15.74
C GLY A 607 8.84 7.54 -15.70
N THR A 608 10.14 7.66 -15.96
CA THR A 608 11.04 6.49 -15.97
C THR A 608 11.43 6.05 -14.55
N GLY A 609 11.42 4.74 -14.32
CA GLY A 609 11.90 4.09 -13.09
C GLY A 609 13.33 3.60 -13.24
N THR A 610 14.31 4.38 -12.78
CA THR A 610 15.74 4.10 -13.03
C THR A 610 16.25 2.84 -12.34
N ALA A 611 15.64 2.44 -11.21
CA ALA A 611 15.98 1.24 -10.46
C ALA A 611 14.74 0.45 -9.96
N GLY A 612 13.55 0.85 -10.41
CA GLY A 612 12.26 0.31 -10.00
C GLY A 612 11.26 0.28 -11.17
N ARG A 613 9.97 0.26 -10.87
CA ARG A 613 8.92 0.27 -11.89
C ARG A 613 8.81 1.67 -12.50
N GLY A 614 8.56 1.75 -13.81
CA GLY A 614 8.18 3.01 -14.43
C GLY A 614 6.76 3.41 -14.04
N GLY A 615 6.45 4.71 -14.15
CA GLY A 615 5.14 5.25 -13.79
C GLY A 615 4.09 4.93 -14.83
N ASN A 616 2.83 4.87 -14.45
CA ASN A 616 1.74 4.62 -15.39
C ASN A 616 1.46 5.86 -16.25
N GLY A 617 1.01 5.66 -17.48
CA GLY A 617 0.49 6.74 -18.32
C GLY A 617 -0.87 7.20 -17.83
N GLY A 618 -1.18 8.47 -18.07
CA GLY A 618 -2.48 9.07 -17.74
C GLY A 618 -3.55 8.66 -18.75
N ASP A 619 -4.80 8.61 -18.28
CA ASP A 619 -5.95 8.33 -19.13
C ASP A 619 -6.30 9.55 -20.00
N GLY A 620 -6.89 9.29 -21.18
CA GLY A 620 -7.45 10.33 -22.04
C GLY A 620 -8.76 10.90 -21.48
N GLY A 621 -9.02 12.19 -21.72
CA GLY A 621 -10.25 12.86 -21.32
C GLY A 621 -11.48 12.37 -22.10
N TYR A 622 -12.65 12.47 -21.49
CA TYR A 622 -13.92 12.14 -22.13
C TYR A 622 -14.46 13.29 -23.00
N ALA A 623 -15.28 12.97 -24.00
CA ALA A 623 -15.99 13.92 -24.84
C ALA A 623 -17.50 13.76 -24.73
N TYR A 624 -18.22 14.87 -24.60
CA TYR A 624 -19.67 14.87 -24.40
C TYR A 624 -20.36 15.93 -25.28
N VAL A 625 -21.29 15.51 -26.13
CA VAL A 625 -22.18 16.39 -26.91
C VAL A 625 -23.62 16.18 -26.43
N GLY A 626 -24.17 17.17 -25.73
CA GLY A 626 -25.50 17.09 -25.10
C GLY A 626 -26.65 17.62 -25.96
N ASP A 627 -26.38 18.44 -26.97
CA ASP A 627 -27.42 19.00 -27.85
C ASP A 627 -27.89 17.96 -28.87
N SER A 628 -29.18 17.62 -28.83
CA SER A 628 -29.80 16.64 -29.72
C SER A 628 -29.92 17.11 -31.18
N GLY A 629 -29.84 18.42 -31.43
CA GLY A 629 -29.80 19.00 -32.78
C GLY A 629 -28.40 19.07 -33.39
N SER A 630 -27.35 18.81 -32.60
CA SER A 630 -25.96 19.01 -33.01
C SER A 630 -25.50 17.96 -34.03
N ALA A 631 -24.73 18.38 -35.04
CA ALA A 631 -24.09 17.48 -36.02
C ALA A 631 -22.62 17.18 -35.70
N LEU A 632 -22.18 17.55 -34.50
CA LEU A 632 -20.78 17.47 -34.09
C LEU A 632 -20.42 16.08 -33.60
N ASN A 633 -19.17 15.69 -33.82
CA ASN A 633 -18.64 14.45 -33.29
C ASN A 633 -18.17 14.62 -31.84
N ALA A 634 -18.40 13.62 -31.00
CA ALA A 634 -17.77 13.44 -29.70
C ALA A 634 -16.55 12.53 -29.88
N VAL A 635 -15.34 13.04 -29.67
CA VAL A 635 -14.10 12.25 -29.79
C VAL A 635 -13.37 12.25 -28.46
N GLY A 636 -13.37 11.10 -27.79
CA GLY A 636 -12.56 10.87 -26.59
C GLY A 636 -11.07 10.88 -26.94
N ALA A 637 -10.24 11.32 -26.00
CA ALA A 637 -8.81 11.44 -26.26
C ALA A 637 -8.09 10.11 -26.02
N ASP A 638 -6.96 9.92 -26.70
CA ASP A 638 -6.09 8.77 -26.44
C ASP A 638 -5.48 8.84 -25.02
N GLY A 639 -5.28 7.67 -24.42
CA GLY A 639 -4.43 7.53 -23.24
C GLY A 639 -2.96 7.78 -23.58
N ALA A 640 -2.11 7.87 -22.56
CA ALA A 640 -0.67 8.06 -22.75
C ALA A 640 0.15 6.83 -22.34
N ALA A 641 1.33 6.69 -22.94
CA ALA A 641 2.21 5.57 -22.65
C ALA A 641 2.68 5.59 -21.19
N GLY A 642 2.88 4.40 -20.61
CA GLY A 642 3.62 4.25 -19.36
C GLY A 642 5.08 4.71 -19.49
N GLY A 643 5.78 4.78 -18.38
CA GLY A 643 7.22 5.01 -18.33
C GLY A 643 8.00 3.71 -18.25
N THR A 644 9.19 3.65 -18.84
CA THR A 644 10.06 2.47 -18.74
C THR A 644 10.56 2.25 -17.32
N GLY A 645 10.82 1.00 -16.91
CA GLY A 645 11.44 0.72 -15.61
C GLY A 645 12.30 -0.53 -15.61
N THR A 646 13.26 -0.61 -14.70
CA THR A 646 14.19 -1.75 -14.63
C THR A 646 13.55 -2.99 -14.00
N THR A 647 12.70 -2.84 -12.98
CA THR A 647 11.96 -3.98 -12.36
C THR A 647 10.61 -4.24 -13.02
N GLY A 648 10.06 -3.25 -13.72
CA GLY A 648 8.88 -3.42 -14.56
C GLY A 648 8.53 -2.15 -15.34
N GLY A 649 7.90 -2.32 -16.49
CA GLY A 649 7.31 -1.21 -17.23
C GLY A 649 6.10 -0.61 -16.53
N GLY A 650 5.86 0.67 -16.79
CA GLY A 650 4.61 1.34 -16.44
C GLY A 650 3.50 0.93 -17.40
N ASP A 651 2.29 0.87 -16.86
CA ASP A 651 1.08 0.53 -17.62
C ASP A 651 0.66 1.73 -18.50
N GLY A 652 0.09 1.46 -19.67
CA GLY A 652 -0.48 2.49 -20.54
C GLY A 652 -1.80 3.02 -20.00
N GLY A 653 -2.07 4.30 -20.21
CA GLY A 653 -3.33 4.94 -19.86
C GLY A 653 -4.47 4.51 -20.79
N SER A 654 -5.69 4.50 -20.26
CA SER A 654 -6.89 4.17 -21.01
C SER A 654 -7.32 5.32 -21.92
N GLY A 655 -7.98 5.00 -23.03
CA GLY A 655 -8.62 5.99 -23.88
C GLY A 655 -9.89 6.56 -23.26
N GLY A 656 -10.18 7.81 -23.58
CA GLY A 656 -11.35 8.54 -23.09
C GLY A 656 -12.66 8.11 -23.75
N ASN A 657 -13.75 8.16 -22.98
CA ASN A 657 -15.08 7.80 -23.49
C ASN A 657 -15.69 8.92 -24.33
N ALA A 658 -16.60 8.56 -25.23
CA ALA A 658 -17.36 9.51 -26.05
C ALA A 658 -18.87 9.29 -25.92
N TYR A 659 -19.60 10.39 -25.68
CA TYR A 659 -21.06 10.42 -25.56
C TYR A 659 -21.63 11.47 -26.51
N ASN A 660 -22.57 11.06 -27.36
CA ASN A 660 -23.21 11.97 -28.31
C ASN A 660 -24.73 11.82 -28.33
N TYR A 661 -25.44 12.89 -27.97
CA TYR A 661 -26.90 12.95 -28.00
C TYR A 661 -27.46 13.52 -29.31
N GLY A 662 -26.59 14.05 -30.18
CA GLY A 662 -26.94 14.63 -31.47
C GLY A 662 -26.79 13.66 -32.66
N THR A 663 -26.74 14.25 -33.85
CA THR A 663 -26.65 13.54 -35.14
C THR A 663 -25.22 13.17 -35.56
N GLY A 664 -24.19 13.75 -34.91
CA GLY A 664 -22.79 13.41 -35.15
C GLY A 664 -22.34 12.12 -34.45
N ASN A 665 -21.12 11.69 -34.75
CA ASN A 665 -20.58 10.40 -34.29
C ASN A 665 -20.05 10.45 -32.85
N ALA A 666 -20.01 9.32 -32.17
CA ALA A 666 -19.26 9.10 -30.93
C ALA A 666 -18.05 8.22 -31.23
N THR A 667 -16.84 8.68 -30.91
CA THR A 667 -15.58 7.96 -31.13
C THR A 667 -14.79 7.89 -29.82
N GLY A 668 -14.63 6.70 -29.27
CA GLY A 668 -13.79 6.50 -28.08
C GLY A 668 -12.31 6.66 -28.41
N GLY A 669 -11.52 7.15 -27.45
CA GLY A 669 -10.07 7.27 -27.59
C GLY A 669 -9.37 5.92 -27.48
N ASN A 670 -8.18 5.79 -28.04
CA ASN A 670 -7.40 4.54 -27.96
C ASN A 670 -6.67 4.44 -26.61
N GLY A 671 -6.54 3.21 -26.11
CA GLY A 671 -5.64 2.90 -25.01
C GLY A 671 -4.19 2.95 -25.46
N ALA A 672 -3.30 3.41 -24.58
CA ALA A 672 -1.89 3.53 -24.89
C ALA A 672 -1.09 2.28 -24.56
N ALA A 673 0.09 2.15 -25.18
CA ALA A 673 0.97 1.03 -24.93
C ALA A 673 1.53 1.03 -23.49
N GLY A 674 1.60 -0.16 -22.90
CA GLY A 674 2.45 -0.43 -21.76
C GLY A 674 3.91 -0.46 -22.19
N THR A 675 4.82 -0.12 -21.29
CA THR A 675 6.25 -0.02 -21.62
C THR A 675 7.05 -1.21 -21.13
N SER A 676 8.31 -1.27 -21.56
CA SER A 676 9.19 -2.41 -21.28
C SER A 676 9.86 -2.29 -19.91
N GLY A 677 10.15 -3.44 -19.32
CA GLY A 677 10.95 -3.60 -18.09
C GLY A 677 11.22 -5.06 -17.80
N ALA A 678 11.74 -5.41 -16.61
CA ALA A 678 11.93 -6.82 -16.27
C ALA A 678 10.62 -7.62 -16.43
N ASN A 679 9.52 -7.10 -15.87
CA ASN A 679 8.16 -7.42 -16.33
C ASN A 679 7.64 -6.31 -17.25
N GLY A 680 6.92 -6.66 -18.31
CA GLY A 680 6.27 -5.67 -19.17
C GLY A 680 5.09 -4.99 -18.49
N GLY A 681 4.88 -3.70 -18.76
CA GLY A 681 3.66 -2.98 -18.36
C GLY A 681 2.48 -3.35 -19.25
N ASN A 682 1.27 -3.35 -18.70
CA ASN A 682 0.06 -3.66 -19.45
C ASN A 682 -0.32 -2.50 -20.37
N GLY A 683 -0.95 -2.80 -21.51
CA GLY A 683 -1.58 -1.80 -22.36
C GLY A 683 -2.86 -1.24 -21.73
N GLY A 684 -3.15 0.02 -22.00
CA GLY A 684 -4.38 0.68 -21.56
C GLY A 684 -5.60 0.22 -22.36
N ASN A 685 -6.79 0.31 -21.77
CA ASN A 685 -8.02 -0.07 -22.45
C ASN A 685 -8.48 1.04 -23.41
N GLY A 686 -9.16 0.66 -24.48
CA GLY A 686 -9.84 1.60 -25.36
C GLY A 686 -11.07 2.23 -24.72
N GLY A 687 -11.37 3.46 -25.10
CA GLY A 687 -12.53 4.23 -24.63
C GLY A 687 -13.83 3.75 -25.26
N ASN A 688 -14.92 3.81 -24.50
CA ASN A 688 -16.25 3.43 -24.97
C ASN A 688 -16.89 4.54 -25.82
N ALA A 689 -17.80 4.16 -26.72
CA ALA A 689 -18.56 5.10 -27.54
C ALA A 689 -20.07 4.87 -27.40
N GLN A 690 -20.81 5.94 -27.09
CA GLN A 690 -22.26 5.88 -26.94
C GLN A 690 -22.93 6.98 -27.77
N ALA A 691 -23.81 6.57 -28.68
CA ALA A 691 -24.66 7.49 -29.43
C ALA A 691 -26.12 7.32 -28.99
N HIS A 692 -26.71 8.42 -28.52
CA HIS A 692 -28.13 8.53 -28.18
C HIS A 692 -28.94 9.24 -29.28
N GLY A 693 -28.28 9.92 -30.22
CA GLY A 693 -28.90 10.48 -31.41
C GLY A 693 -28.67 9.62 -32.67
N SER A 694 -28.51 10.22 -33.85
CA SER A 694 -28.51 9.48 -35.12
C SER A 694 -27.12 9.16 -35.68
N GLY A 695 -26.04 9.44 -34.96
CA GLY A 695 -24.67 9.18 -35.41
C GLY A 695 -24.16 7.76 -35.17
N GLN A 696 -22.98 7.48 -35.72
CA GLN A 696 -22.24 6.22 -35.49
C GLN A 696 -21.61 6.19 -34.11
N ALA A 697 -21.42 4.99 -33.54
CA ALA A 697 -20.62 4.79 -32.33
C ALA A 697 -19.44 3.88 -32.67
N SER A 698 -18.21 4.39 -32.54
CA SER A 698 -16.98 3.64 -32.78
C SER A 698 -16.11 3.70 -31.53
N ALA A 699 -15.86 2.58 -30.89
CA ALA A 699 -15.00 2.57 -29.71
C ALA A 699 -13.51 2.69 -30.08
N GLY A 700 -12.67 2.99 -29.10
CA GLY A 700 -11.22 3.06 -29.28
C GLY A 700 -10.53 1.71 -29.05
N ALA A 701 -9.40 1.48 -29.73
CA ALA A 701 -8.64 0.24 -29.62
C ALA A 701 -7.89 0.11 -28.29
N GLY A 702 -7.60 -1.12 -27.88
CA GLY A 702 -6.70 -1.36 -26.74
C GLY A 702 -5.24 -1.00 -27.06
N GLY A 703 -4.43 -0.78 -26.02
CA GLY A 703 -3.00 -0.53 -26.13
C GLY A 703 -2.17 -1.82 -26.08
N VAL A 704 -1.02 -1.85 -26.76
CA VAL A 704 -0.13 -3.02 -26.78
C VAL A 704 0.58 -3.21 -25.43
N GLY A 705 0.73 -4.45 -24.99
CA GLY A 705 1.51 -4.78 -23.78
C GLY A 705 3.02 -4.59 -23.98
N GLY A 706 3.72 -4.13 -22.95
CA GLY A 706 5.16 -3.90 -22.98
C GLY A 706 5.98 -5.19 -22.89
N THR A 707 7.23 -5.16 -23.35
CA THR A 707 8.09 -6.35 -23.30
C THR A 707 8.65 -6.60 -21.89
N GLY A 708 8.67 -7.87 -21.48
CA GLY A 708 9.28 -8.36 -20.24
C GLY A 708 10.67 -8.92 -20.48
N THR A 709 11.72 -8.11 -20.26
CA THR A 709 13.10 -8.46 -20.61
C THR A 709 13.70 -9.56 -19.75
N ALA A 710 13.15 -9.80 -18.55
CA ALA A 710 13.61 -10.83 -17.61
C ALA A 710 12.47 -11.62 -16.94
N GLY A 711 11.22 -11.26 -17.24
CA GLY A 711 10.01 -11.81 -16.66
C GLY A 711 8.89 -11.92 -17.69
N ARG A 712 7.63 -11.77 -17.26
CA ARG A 712 6.48 -11.89 -18.16
C ARG A 712 6.30 -10.59 -18.96
N GLY A 713 5.88 -10.71 -20.21
CA GLY A 713 5.43 -9.53 -20.96
C GLY A 713 4.09 -9.02 -20.43
N GLY A 714 3.83 -7.73 -20.66
CA GLY A 714 2.59 -7.10 -20.20
C GLY A 714 1.38 -7.55 -21.02
N ASN A 715 0.20 -7.54 -20.43
CA ASN A 715 -1.02 -7.89 -21.17
C ASN A 715 -1.42 -6.76 -22.12
N GLY A 716 -2.05 -7.10 -23.23
CA GLY A 716 -2.67 -6.13 -24.12
C GLY A 716 -3.96 -5.58 -23.53
N GLY A 717 -4.27 -4.31 -23.83
CA GLY A 717 -5.48 -3.64 -23.39
C GLY A 717 -6.71 -4.14 -24.14
N TYR A 718 -7.86 -4.10 -23.48
CA TYR A 718 -9.15 -4.43 -24.10
C TYR A 718 -9.59 -3.33 -25.06
N GLY A 719 -10.28 -3.70 -26.13
CA GLY A 719 -10.97 -2.74 -26.98
C GLY A 719 -12.21 -2.17 -26.28
N GLY A 720 -12.52 -0.89 -26.53
CA GLY A 720 -13.71 -0.26 -25.98
C GLY A 720 -15.01 -0.80 -26.60
N SER A 721 -16.12 -0.64 -25.89
CA SER A 721 -17.46 -1.04 -26.36
C SER A 721 -18.23 0.11 -27.01
N ALA A 722 -19.09 -0.22 -27.97
CA ALA A 722 -19.91 0.74 -28.70
C ALA A 722 -21.41 0.46 -28.57
N ALA A 723 -22.22 1.51 -28.37
CA ALA A 723 -23.67 1.38 -28.26
C ALA A 723 -24.41 2.53 -28.96
N ILE A 724 -25.49 2.20 -29.68
CA ILE A 724 -26.42 3.17 -30.30
C ILE A 724 -27.82 2.94 -29.75
N TYR A 725 -28.24 3.77 -28.80
CA TYR A 725 -29.52 3.63 -28.12
C TYR A 725 -30.72 4.16 -28.90
N ASN A 726 -30.49 4.92 -29.98
CA ASN A 726 -31.58 5.46 -30.79
C ASN A 726 -32.14 4.42 -31.77
N SER A 727 -33.38 4.01 -31.55
CA SER A 727 -34.09 3.06 -32.41
C SER A 727 -34.39 3.58 -33.82
N ALA A 728 -34.33 4.90 -34.04
CA ALA A 728 -34.47 5.50 -35.37
C ALA A 728 -33.14 5.60 -36.14
N SER A 729 -32.00 5.30 -35.50
CA SER A 729 -30.69 5.42 -36.15
C SER A 729 -30.48 4.32 -37.20
N ALA A 730 -29.86 4.68 -38.33
CA ALA A 730 -29.41 3.74 -39.36
C ALA A 730 -27.88 3.52 -39.34
N GLN A 731 -27.23 3.99 -38.28
CA GLN A 731 -25.78 4.01 -38.15
C GLN A 731 -25.23 2.82 -37.37
N ASN A 732 -23.96 2.52 -37.60
CA ASN A 732 -23.32 1.31 -37.06
C ASN A 732 -22.70 1.56 -35.68
N ALA A 733 -22.85 0.57 -34.80
CA ALA A 733 -22.11 0.45 -33.55
C ALA A 733 -20.92 -0.49 -33.78
N VAL A 734 -19.70 -0.01 -33.60
CA VAL A 734 -18.46 -0.75 -33.86
C VAL A 734 -17.62 -0.80 -32.59
N GLY A 735 -17.60 -1.97 -31.95
CA GLY A 735 -16.68 -2.30 -30.87
C GLY A 735 -15.26 -2.39 -31.40
N ALA A 736 -14.28 -2.05 -30.57
CA ALA A 736 -12.90 -1.97 -31.01
C ALA A 736 -12.11 -3.25 -30.77
N HIS A 737 -11.06 -3.44 -31.53
CA HIS A 737 -10.15 -4.57 -31.33
C HIS A 737 -9.37 -4.44 -30.02
N GLY A 738 -9.15 -5.57 -29.35
CA GLY A 738 -8.14 -5.68 -28.32
C GLY A 738 -6.74 -5.56 -28.91
N ALA A 739 -5.73 -5.40 -28.06
CA ALA A 739 -4.34 -5.29 -28.49
C ALA A 739 -3.50 -6.48 -28.05
N ALA A 740 -2.41 -6.73 -28.78
CA ALA A 740 -1.51 -7.83 -28.46
C ALA A 740 -0.85 -7.65 -27.09
N GLY A 741 -0.60 -8.76 -26.40
CA GLY A 741 0.31 -8.77 -25.26
C GLY A 741 1.74 -8.42 -25.66
N GLY A 742 2.60 -8.22 -24.68
CA GLY A 742 4.03 -8.03 -24.87
C GLY A 742 4.80 -9.34 -24.77
N VAL A 743 5.90 -9.46 -25.51
CA VAL A 743 6.78 -10.64 -25.42
C VAL A 743 7.47 -10.68 -24.06
N GLY A 744 7.63 -11.86 -23.47
CA GLY A 744 8.37 -12.03 -22.20
C GLY A 744 9.23 -13.29 -22.15
N THR A 745 10.26 -13.27 -21.32
CA THR A 745 11.21 -14.39 -21.20
C THR A 745 10.67 -15.53 -20.34
N THR A 746 9.93 -15.25 -19.25
CA THR A 746 9.30 -16.29 -18.41
C THR A 746 7.87 -16.60 -18.82
N GLY A 747 7.23 -15.70 -19.57
CA GLY A 747 5.92 -15.94 -20.18
C GLY A 747 5.52 -14.79 -21.11
N GLY A 748 4.77 -15.11 -22.16
CA GLY A 748 4.15 -14.10 -23.00
C GLY A 748 3.03 -13.36 -22.27
N GLY A 749 2.79 -12.12 -22.67
CA GLY A 749 1.61 -11.36 -22.26
C GLY A 749 0.36 -11.86 -22.97
N ASP A 750 -0.77 -11.83 -22.26
CA ASP A 750 -2.08 -12.18 -22.81
C ASP A 750 -2.56 -11.10 -23.80
N GLY A 751 -3.28 -11.50 -24.83
CA GLY A 751 -3.96 -10.58 -25.74
C GLY A 751 -5.20 -9.96 -25.10
N GLY A 752 -5.44 -8.69 -25.38
CA GLY A 752 -6.65 -7.99 -24.96
C GLY A 752 -7.89 -8.50 -25.69
N GLY A 753 -9.02 -8.54 -25.00
CA GLY A 753 -10.30 -8.88 -25.62
C GLY A 753 -10.84 -7.74 -26.48
N GLY A 754 -11.63 -8.09 -27.49
CA GLY A 754 -12.37 -7.13 -28.30
C GLY A 754 -13.56 -6.54 -27.54
N GLY A 755 -13.97 -5.34 -27.93
CA GLY A 755 -15.08 -4.63 -27.32
C GLY A 755 -16.43 -5.01 -27.92
N ASN A 756 -17.47 -4.91 -27.10
CA ASN A 756 -18.83 -5.29 -27.50
C ASN A 756 -19.52 -4.21 -28.33
N ALA A 757 -20.53 -4.59 -29.11
CA ALA A 757 -21.34 -3.67 -29.90
C ALA A 757 -22.85 -3.90 -29.73
N ALA A 758 -23.63 -2.83 -29.59
CA ALA A 758 -25.09 -2.91 -29.50
C ALA A 758 -25.80 -1.82 -30.33
N ALA A 759 -26.79 -2.20 -31.13
CA ALA A 759 -27.58 -1.29 -31.95
C ALA A 759 -29.09 -1.49 -31.76
N TRP A 760 -29.81 -0.41 -31.44
CA TRP A 760 -31.28 -0.43 -31.28
C TRP A 760 -32.04 -0.07 -32.55
N GLY A 761 -31.35 0.51 -33.54
CA GLY A 761 -31.93 0.92 -34.82
C GLY A 761 -31.68 -0.05 -35.96
N SER A 762 -31.67 0.49 -37.19
CA SER A 762 -31.49 -0.29 -38.42
C SER A 762 -30.03 -0.46 -38.86
N GLY A 763 -29.09 0.22 -38.18
CA GLY A 763 -27.66 0.05 -38.45
C GLY A 763 -27.04 -1.17 -37.77
N ASN A 764 -25.85 -1.56 -38.22
CA ASN A 764 -25.22 -2.82 -37.85
C ASN A 764 -24.52 -2.73 -36.48
N ALA A 765 -24.42 -3.85 -35.77
CA ALA A 765 -23.57 -4.01 -34.60
C ALA A 765 -22.39 -4.93 -34.93
N THR A 766 -21.16 -4.43 -34.76
CA THR A 766 -19.93 -5.17 -35.05
C THR A 766 -19.04 -5.21 -33.80
N GLY A 767 -18.89 -6.38 -33.20
CA GLY A 767 -17.97 -6.61 -32.07
C GLY A 767 -16.52 -6.58 -32.53
N GLY A 768 -15.62 -6.14 -31.67
CA GLY A 768 -14.20 -6.08 -32.00
C GLY A 768 -13.51 -7.43 -31.86
N ASP A 769 -12.41 -7.65 -32.59
CA ASP A 769 -11.63 -8.88 -32.45
C ASP A 769 -10.78 -8.88 -31.16
N GLY A 770 -10.63 -10.05 -30.56
CA GLY A 770 -9.62 -10.31 -29.55
C GLY A 770 -8.24 -10.43 -30.17
N ALA A 771 -7.22 -9.94 -29.49
CA ALA A 771 -5.86 -9.97 -29.99
C ALA A 771 -5.10 -11.24 -29.60
N ALA A 772 -4.05 -11.55 -30.35
CA ALA A 772 -3.20 -12.69 -30.06
C ALA A 772 -2.44 -12.55 -28.73
N GLY A 773 -2.31 -13.66 -28.02
CA GLY A 773 -1.32 -13.83 -26.97
C GLY A 773 0.08 -13.94 -27.56
N THR A 774 1.08 -13.47 -26.82
CA THR A 774 2.47 -13.48 -27.33
C THR A 774 3.27 -14.66 -26.80
N SER A 775 4.44 -14.87 -27.40
CA SER A 775 5.31 -15.99 -27.07
C SER A 775 6.19 -15.68 -25.85
N GLY A 776 6.53 -16.73 -25.10
CA GLY A 776 7.47 -16.68 -23.97
C GLY A 776 7.84 -18.08 -23.50
N ALA A 777 8.44 -18.26 -22.31
CA ALA A 777 8.67 -19.62 -21.79
C ALA A 777 7.34 -20.37 -21.66
N THR A 778 6.31 -19.76 -21.06
CA THR A 778 4.90 -20.12 -21.29
C THR A 778 4.26 -19.16 -22.29
N GLY A 779 3.39 -19.64 -23.17
CA GLY A 779 2.66 -18.77 -24.09
C GLY A 779 1.57 -17.95 -23.39
N GLY A 780 1.37 -16.70 -23.81
CA GLY A 780 0.23 -15.88 -23.37
C GLY A 780 -1.07 -16.31 -24.05
N ASN A 781 -2.20 -16.15 -23.39
CA ASN A 781 -3.51 -16.51 -23.93
C ASN A 781 -3.98 -15.48 -24.97
N GLY A 782 -4.76 -15.92 -25.95
CA GLY A 782 -5.47 -15.02 -26.85
C GLY A 782 -6.66 -14.33 -26.17
N GLY A 783 -6.94 -13.10 -26.57
CA GLY A 783 -8.10 -12.34 -26.10
C GLY A 783 -9.41 -12.86 -26.73
N ASN A 784 -10.52 -12.72 -26.02
CA ASN A 784 -11.83 -13.11 -26.55
C ASN A 784 -12.34 -12.10 -27.59
N GLY A 785 -13.10 -12.56 -28.57
CA GLY A 785 -13.86 -11.71 -29.48
C GLY A 785 -15.00 -11.00 -28.76
N GLY A 786 -15.31 -9.78 -29.19
CA GLY A 786 -16.39 -8.96 -28.64
C GLY A 786 -17.77 -9.44 -29.10
N GLU A 787 -18.75 -9.34 -28.22
CA GLU A 787 -20.14 -9.67 -28.50
C GLU A 787 -20.80 -8.60 -29.38
N ALA A 788 -21.78 -9.00 -30.17
CA ALA A 788 -22.58 -8.09 -30.98
C ALA A 788 -24.08 -8.34 -30.79
N ALA A 789 -24.85 -7.27 -30.61
CA ALA A 789 -26.29 -7.34 -30.35
C ALA A 789 -27.10 -6.35 -31.20
N ALA A 790 -28.16 -6.83 -31.83
CA ALA A 790 -29.16 -6.00 -32.51
C ALA A 790 -30.53 -6.12 -31.83
N TYR A 791 -31.11 -4.97 -31.47
CA TYR A 791 -32.50 -4.85 -31.04
C TYR A 791 -33.41 -4.32 -32.15
N GLY A 792 -32.84 -3.80 -33.25
CA GLY A 792 -33.56 -3.36 -34.44
C GLY A 792 -33.32 -4.27 -35.65
N SER A 793 -33.28 -3.71 -36.86
CA SER A 793 -33.23 -4.49 -38.12
C SER A 793 -31.83 -4.62 -38.73
N GLY A 794 -30.79 -4.12 -38.07
CA GLY A 794 -29.42 -4.15 -38.57
C GLY A 794 -28.76 -5.53 -38.49
N GLN A 795 -27.66 -5.69 -39.23
CA GLN A 795 -26.84 -6.89 -39.19
C GLN A 795 -26.05 -6.96 -37.87
N VAL A 796 -25.68 -8.18 -37.48
CA VAL A 796 -24.82 -8.44 -36.33
C VAL A 796 -23.57 -9.16 -36.84
N SER A 797 -22.40 -8.77 -36.33
CA SER A 797 -21.12 -9.43 -36.63
C SER A 797 -20.29 -9.44 -35.37
N ALA A 798 -20.16 -10.58 -34.70
CA ALA A 798 -19.31 -10.68 -33.52
C ALA A 798 -17.82 -10.76 -33.87
N GLY A 799 -16.97 -10.47 -32.89
CA GLY A 799 -15.52 -10.47 -33.07
C GLY A 799 -14.90 -11.86 -33.04
N THR A 800 -13.75 -12.01 -33.70
CA THR A 800 -12.93 -13.23 -33.64
C THR A 800 -12.12 -13.31 -32.36
N GLY A 801 -11.88 -14.52 -31.86
CA GLY A 801 -10.93 -14.75 -30.78
C GLY A 801 -9.48 -14.64 -31.25
N GLY A 802 -8.59 -14.21 -30.36
CA GLY A 802 -7.15 -14.16 -30.62
C GLY A 802 -6.48 -15.52 -30.50
N VAL A 803 -5.44 -15.79 -31.28
CA VAL A 803 -4.66 -17.02 -31.17
C VAL A 803 -3.79 -17.04 -29.90
N GLY A 804 -3.58 -18.23 -29.33
CA GLY A 804 -2.67 -18.42 -28.20
C GLY A 804 -1.19 -18.30 -28.61
N GLY A 805 -0.37 -17.74 -27.72
CA GLY A 805 1.06 -17.56 -27.95
C GLY A 805 1.88 -18.83 -27.78
N THR A 806 3.08 -18.88 -28.34
CA THR A 806 3.94 -20.08 -28.25
C THR A 806 4.69 -20.15 -26.91
N GLY A 807 4.74 -21.34 -26.31
CA GLY A 807 5.51 -21.66 -25.11
C GLY A 807 6.85 -22.30 -25.45
N THR A 808 7.90 -21.49 -25.51
CA THR A 808 9.26 -21.91 -25.93
C THR A 808 9.97 -22.85 -24.96
N ALA A 809 9.55 -22.88 -23.69
CA ALA A 809 10.09 -23.76 -22.66
C ALA A 809 9.01 -24.38 -21.77
N GLY A 810 7.74 -24.24 -22.14
CA GLY A 810 6.56 -24.49 -21.32
C GLY A 810 5.34 -24.80 -22.17
N ARG A 811 4.14 -24.66 -21.59
CA ARG A 811 2.88 -24.86 -22.33
C ARG A 811 2.61 -23.66 -23.24
N GLY A 812 2.02 -23.90 -24.41
CA GLY A 812 1.47 -22.84 -25.24
C GLY A 812 0.24 -22.18 -24.59
N GLY A 813 -0.04 -20.93 -24.97
CA GLY A 813 -1.19 -20.18 -24.46
C GLY A 813 -2.51 -20.70 -25.03
N ASN A 814 -3.62 -20.48 -24.34
CA ASN A 814 -4.94 -20.87 -24.84
C ASN A 814 -5.41 -19.90 -25.94
N GLY A 815 -6.21 -20.41 -26.88
CA GLY A 815 -6.92 -19.58 -27.84
C GLY A 815 -8.06 -18.82 -27.17
N GLY A 816 -8.33 -17.61 -27.67
CA GLY A 816 -9.47 -16.81 -27.25
C GLY A 816 -10.79 -17.36 -27.78
N ASN A 817 -11.86 -17.12 -27.03
CA ASN A 817 -13.21 -17.51 -27.46
C ASN A 817 -13.68 -16.62 -28.62
N GLY A 818 -14.49 -17.18 -29.51
CA GLY A 818 -15.22 -16.41 -30.51
C GLY A 818 -16.31 -15.57 -29.86
N GLY A 819 -16.63 -14.41 -30.45
CA GLY A 819 -17.70 -13.54 -29.98
C GLY A 819 -19.09 -14.11 -30.29
N SER A 820 -20.05 -13.74 -29.44
CA SER A 820 -21.45 -14.17 -29.54
C SER A 820 -22.33 -13.15 -30.27
N GLU A 821 -23.34 -13.63 -30.98
CA GLU A 821 -24.31 -12.80 -31.70
C GLU A 821 -25.72 -12.93 -31.13
N PHE A 822 -26.35 -11.78 -30.86
CA PHE A 822 -27.69 -11.71 -30.29
C PHE A 822 -28.61 -10.83 -31.15
N ILE A 823 -29.66 -11.43 -31.70
CA ILE A 823 -30.73 -10.73 -32.43
C ILE A 823 -32.01 -10.78 -31.60
N TYR A 824 -32.37 -9.64 -31.00
CA TYR A 824 -33.55 -9.52 -30.14
C TYR A 824 -34.81 -9.04 -30.88
N ASN A 825 -34.70 -8.66 -32.16
CA ASN A 825 -35.84 -8.23 -32.96
C ASN A 825 -36.62 -9.41 -33.57
N SER A 826 -37.85 -9.60 -33.11
CA SER A 826 -38.73 -10.70 -33.56
C SER A 826 -39.21 -10.55 -35.00
N ALA A 827 -39.09 -9.37 -35.60
CA ALA A 827 -39.37 -9.15 -37.01
C ALA A 827 -38.15 -9.39 -37.93
N SER A 828 -36.98 -9.69 -37.36
CA SER A 828 -35.76 -9.91 -38.13
C SER A 828 -35.78 -11.25 -38.86
N ALA A 829 -35.32 -11.27 -40.10
CA ALA A 829 -35.08 -12.48 -40.89
C ALA A 829 -33.59 -12.83 -40.99
N LEU A 830 -32.75 -12.17 -40.19
CA LEU A 830 -31.29 -12.34 -40.22
C LEU A 830 -30.86 -13.52 -39.36
N ASP A 831 -29.83 -14.20 -39.84
CA ASP A 831 -29.18 -15.28 -39.10
C ASP A 831 -28.25 -14.68 -38.03
N ALA A 832 -28.26 -15.26 -36.83
CA ALA A 832 -27.24 -15.01 -35.82
C ALA A 832 -26.15 -16.08 -35.94
N VAL A 833 -24.89 -15.68 -36.08
CA VAL A 833 -23.75 -16.57 -36.32
C VAL A 833 -22.66 -16.34 -35.28
N GLY A 834 -22.60 -17.19 -34.27
CA GLY A 834 -21.51 -17.20 -33.29
C GLY A 834 -20.18 -17.51 -33.96
N VAL A 835 -19.13 -16.80 -33.56
CA VAL A 835 -17.82 -16.92 -34.21
C VAL A 835 -17.07 -18.16 -33.71
N HIS A 836 -16.28 -18.78 -34.58
CA HIS A 836 -15.44 -19.91 -34.17
C HIS A 836 -14.40 -19.51 -33.12
N GLY A 837 -14.09 -20.43 -32.21
CA GLY A 837 -12.99 -20.25 -31.28
C GLY A 837 -11.64 -20.16 -32.00
N ALA A 838 -10.66 -19.54 -31.36
CA ALA A 838 -9.32 -19.43 -31.91
C ALA A 838 -8.42 -20.61 -31.49
N ALA A 839 -7.40 -20.90 -32.30
CA ALA A 839 -6.43 -21.94 -31.97
C ALA A 839 -5.59 -21.58 -30.74
N GLY A 840 -5.27 -22.58 -29.93
CA GLY A 840 -4.22 -22.47 -28.92
C GLY A 840 -2.84 -22.29 -29.54
N GLY A 841 -1.85 -21.94 -28.71
CA GLY A 841 -0.45 -21.87 -29.10
C GLY A 841 0.28 -23.18 -28.87
N THR A 842 1.36 -23.43 -29.61
CA THR A 842 2.22 -24.61 -29.43
C THR A 842 3.10 -24.48 -28.19
N GLY A 843 3.53 -25.58 -27.58
CA GLY A 843 4.49 -25.54 -26.46
C GLY A 843 5.36 -26.79 -26.30
N THR A 844 6.52 -26.61 -25.66
CA THR A 844 7.53 -27.67 -25.45
C THR A 844 7.28 -28.55 -24.22
N THR A 845 6.30 -28.22 -23.37
CA THR A 845 5.81 -29.13 -22.31
C THR A 845 4.35 -29.52 -22.49
N GLY A 846 3.60 -28.75 -23.29
CA GLY A 846 2.25 -29.11 -23.73
C GLY A 846 1.68 -28.11 -24.73
N GLY A 847 0.69 -28.55 -25.49
CA GLY A 847 -0.11 -27.66 -26.34
C GLY A 847 -1.04 -26.76 -25.52
N GLY A 848 -1.34 -25.59 -26.06
CA GLY A 848 -2.40 -24.71 -25.59
C GLY A 848 -3.78 -25.21 -26.02
N ASN A 849 -4.79 -24.91 -25.20
CA ASN A 849 -6.17 -25.29 -25.47
C ASN A 849 -6.78 -24.44 -26.59
N GLY A 850 -7.70 -25.02 -27.36
CA GLY A 850 -8.53 -24.27 -28.30
C GLY A 850 -9.56 -23.39 -27.57
N GLY A 851 -9.87 -22.24 -28.15
CA GLY A 851 -10.94 -21.37 -27.67
C GLY A 851 -12.32 -21.94 -27.96
N ASN A 852 -13.31 -21.56 -27.15
CA ASN A 852 -14.70 -21.93 -27.37
C ASN A 852 -15.30 -21.12 -28.52
N GLY A 853 -16.26 -21.70 -29.23
CA GLY A 853 -17.07 -20.94 -30.18
C GLY A 853 -18.09 -20.03 -29.46
N GLY A 854 -18.44 -18.93 -30.12
CA GLY A 854 -19.42 -17.97 -29.64
C GLY A 854 -20.85 -18.48 -29.77
N ASP A 855 -21.71 -17.95 -28.93
CA ASP A 855 -23.13 -18.32 -28.91
C ASP A 855 -23.93 -17.53 -29.96
N ALA A 856 -25.09 -18.07 -30.33
CA ALA A 856 -26.02 -17.43 -31.25
C ALA A 856 -27.44 -17.46 -30.68
N PHE A 857 -28.10 -16.30 -30.73
CA PHE A 857 -29.49 -16.14 -30.32
C PHE A 857 -30.28 -15.33 -31.34
N THR A 858 -31.51 -15.77 -31.65
CA THR A 858 -32.45 -15.01 -32.47
C THR A 858 -33.87 -15.08 -31.93
N SER A 859 -34.61 -13.98 -31.96
CA SER A 859 -36.06 -13.96 -31.71
C SER A 859 -36.91 -13.93 -32.98
N GLY A 860 -36.26 -13.82 -34.15
CA GLY A 860 -36.91 -13.63 -35.44
C GLY A 860 -37.10 -14.92 -36.26
N SER A 861 -37.29 -14.77 -37.57
CA SER A 861 -37.44 -15.90 -38.49
C SER A 861 -36.11 -16.43 -39.06
N GLY A 862 -35.01 -15.69 -38.88
CA GLY A 862 -33.67 -16.17 -39.22
C GLY A 862 -33.16 -17.24 -38.26
N ASN A 863 -32.08 -17.90 -38.63
CA ASN A 863 -31.51 -19.05 -37.93
C ASN A 863 -30.47 -18.63 -36.88
N ALA A 864 -30.18 -19.51 -35.92
CA ALA A 864 -29.07 -19.33 -34.99
C ALA A 864 -28.00 -20.41 -35.22
N PHE A 865 -26.78 -20.00 -35.53
CA PHE A 865 -25.62 -20.86 -35.77
C PHE A 865 -24.59 -20.64 -34.66
N GLY A 866 -24.43 -21.60 -33.75
CA GLY A 866 -23.38 -21.55 -32.75
C GLY A 866 -22.00 -21.75 -33.38
N GLY A 867 -20.99 -21.04 -32.88
CA GLY A 867 -19.63 -21.16 -33.38
C GLY A 867 -19.00 -22.50 -32.99
N ASN A 868 -18.27 -23.15 -33.89
CA ASN A 868 -17.45 -24.32 -33.53
C ASN A 868 -16.32 -23.96 -32.55
N GLY A 869 -16.00 -24.89 -31.65
CA GLY A 869 -14.82 -24.82 -30.81
C GLY A 869 -13.54 -25.12 -31.61
N ALA A 870 -12.44 -24.48 -31.23
CA ALA A 870 -11.16 -24.69 -31.90
C ALA A 870 -10.47 -25.98 -31.46
N ALA A 871 -9.66 -26.56 -32.33
CA ALA A 871 -8.80 -27.67 -31.95
C ALA A 871 -7.75 -27.26 -30.91
N GLY A 872 -7.47 -28.17 -29.98
CA GLY A 872 -6.31 -28.06 -29.11
C GLY A 872 -5.02 -28.33 -29.88
N THR A 873 -3.94 -27.65 -29.53
CA THR A 873 -2.67 -27.85 -30.23
C THR A 873 -1.93 -29.09 -29.75
N SER A 874 -1.13 -29.67 -30.64
CA SER A 874 -0.29 -30.83 -30.31
C SER A 874 0.98 -30.41 -29.55
N GLY A 875 1.48 -31.29 -28.68
CA GLY A 875 2.69 -31.07 -27.88
C GLY A 875 3.10 -32.34 -27.14
N PRO A 876 4.00 -32.27 -26.13
CA PRO A 876 4.29 -33.44 -25.29
C PRO A 876 3.05 -33.94 -24.55
N THR A 877 2.30 -33.04 -23.89
CA THR A 877 0.89 -33.25 -23.57
C THR A 877 0.03 -32.48 -24.57
N GLY A 878 -1.05 -33.09 -25.08
CA GLY A 878 -1.97 -32.40 -25.98
C GLY A 878 -2.79 -31.32 -25.28
N GLY A 879 -3.08 -30.22 -25.97
CA GLY A 879 -4.04 -29.21 -25.52
C GLY A 879 -5.47 -29.68 -25.75
N ASN A 880 -6.41 -29.25 -24.90
CA ASN A 880 -7.82 -29.61 -25.04
C ASN A 880 -8.47 -28.84 -26.20
N GLY A 881 -9.46 -29.44 -26.86
CA GLY A 881 -10.33 -28.75 -27.79
C GLY A 881 -11.30 -27.81 -27.07
N GLY A 882 -11.67 -26.72 -27.74
CA GLY A 882 -12.68 -25.78 -27.26
C GLY A 882 -14.09 -26.32 -27.44
N ASN A 883 -15.04 -25.84 -26.64
CA ASN A 883 -16.44 -26.23 -26.76
C ASN A 883 -17.12 -25.51 -27.93
N GLY A 884 -18.11 -26.16 -28.51
CA GLY A 884 -19.03 -25.54 -29.45
C GLY A 884 -19.99 -24.57 -28.78
N GLY A 885 -20.32 -23.49 -29.48
CA GLY A 885 -21.24 -22.44 -29.06
C GLY A 885 -22.70 -22.90 -29.10
N ILE A 886 -23.49 -22.31 -28.21
CA ILE A 886 -24.91 -22.60 -28.02
C ILE A 886 -25.72 -21.89 -29.11
N ALA A 887 -26.79 -22.53 -29.60
CA ALA A 887 -27.72 -21.94 -30.55
C ALA A 887 -29.14 -21.90 -29.96
N GLN A 888 -29.76 -20.72 -29.95
CA GLN A 888 -31.09 -20.53 -29.37
C GLN A 888 -32.01 -19.71 -30.27
N SER A 889 -33.28 -20.09 -30.29
CA SER A 889 -34.33 -19.34 -30.98
C SER A 889 -35.61 -19.24 -30.16
N THR A 890 -36.17 -18.03 -30.05
CA THR A 890 -37.56 -17.83 -29.61
C THR A 890 -38.51 -17.59 -30.78
N GLY A 891 -37.98 -17.50 -32.00
CA GLY A 891 -38.74 -17.25 -33.22
C GLY A 891 -38.97 -18.52 -34.05
N SER A 892 -38.98 -18.42 -35.37
CA SER A 892 -39.34 -19.52 -36.27
C SER A 892 -38.16 -20.16 -37.01
N GLY A 893 -36.94 -19.63 -36.85
CA GLY A 893 -35.75 -20.15 -37.54
C GLY A 893 -35.17 -21.41 -36.91
N HIS A 894 -34.30 -22.09 -37.66
CA HIS A 894 -33.55 -23.24 -37.19
C HIS A 894 -32.48 -22.86 -36.17
N VAL A 895 -32.08 -23.83 -35.36
CA VAL A 895 -30.91 -23.73 -34.47
C VAL A 895 -29.90 -24.80 -34.86
N ASN A 896 -28.66 -24.40 -35.07
CA ASN A 896 -27.54 -25.27 -35.40
C ASN A 896 -26.36 -24.93 -34.47
N PRO A 897 -26.20 -25.65 -33.36
CA PRO A 897 -25.14 -25.37 -32.41
C PRO A 897 -23.76 -25.73 -32.98
N GLY A 898 -22.71 -25.14 -32.40
CA GLY A 898 -21.34 -25.42 -32.83
C GLY A 898 -20.88 -26.81 -32.40
N VAL A 899 -20.02 -27.44 -33.19
CA VAL A 899 -19.35 -28.68 -32.78
C VAL A 899 -18.15 -28.39 -31.88
N GLY A 900 -17.80 -29.35 -31.02
CA GLY A 900 -16.57 -29.28 -30.23
C GLY A 900 -15.31 -29.30 -31.11
N GLY A 901 -14.21 -28.78 -30.58
CA GLY A 901 -12.89 -28.88 -31.19
C GLY A 901 -12.19 -30.19 -30.83
N VAL A 902 -11.41 -30.75 -31.75
CA VAL A 902 -10.64 -31.98 -31.46
C VAL A 902 -9.50 -31.72 -30.46
N GLY A 903 -9.20 -32.73 -29.64
CA GLY A 903 -8.06 -32.69 -28.73
C GLY A 903 -6.72 -32.79 -29.46
N GLY A 904 -5.71 -32.07 -28.97
CA GLY A 904 -4.36 -32.08 -29.53
C GLY A 904 -3.61 -33.38 -29.23
N THR A 905 -2.65 -33.75 -30.09
CA THR A 905 -1.86 -34.98 -29.87
C THR A 905 -0.80 -34.79 -28.78
N GLY A 906 -0.62 -35.81 -27.95
CA GLY A 906 0.38 -35.90 -26.87
C GLY A 906 1.56 -36.78 -27.27
N SER A 907 2.57 -36.19 -27.90
CA SER A 907 3.73 -36.92 -28.44
C SER A 907 4.57 -37.66 -27.40
N ALA A 908 4.53 -37.25 -26.13
CA ALA A 908 5.30 -37.86 -25.03
C ALA A 908 4.50 -38.01 -23.72
N GLY A 909 3.19 -37.77 -23.77
CA GLY A 909 2.28 -37.70 -22.63
C GLY A 909 0.85 -38.01 -23.03
N ARG A 910 -0.12 -37.57 -22.22
CA ARG A 910 -1.55 -37.74 -22.54
C ARG A 910 -1.93 -36.82 -23.71
N GLY A 911 -2.79 -37.30 -24.60
CA GLY A 911 -3.44 -36.43 -25.57
C GLY A 911 -4.48 -35.53 -24.90
N GLY A 912 -4.83 -34.43 -25.55
CA GLY A 912 -5.80 -33.47 -25.02
C GLY A 912 -7.22 -33.98 -25.16
N ASN A 913 -8.12 -33.51 -24.31
CA ASN A 913 -9.52 -33.91 -24.37
C ASN A 913 -10.24 -33.20 -25.53
N GLY A 914 -11.23 -33.86 -26.12
CA GLY A 914 -12.11 -33.26 -27.10
C GLY A 914 -13.07 -32.26 -26.47
N GLY A 915 -13.43 -31.22 -27.22
CA GLY A 915 -14.41 -30.24 -26.80
C GLY A 915 -15.84 -30.78 -26.85
N ASN A 916 -16.70 -30.24 -25.98
CA ASN A 916 -18.11 -30.60 -25.98
C ASN A 916 -18.84 -29.95 -27.16
N GLY A 917 -19.88 -30.62 -27.67
CA GLY A 917 -20.82 -30.05 -28.61
C GLY A 917 -21.70 -28.97 -27.97
N GLY A 918 -22.03 -27.95 -28.75
CA GLY A 918 -22.95 -26.88 -28.34
C GLY A 918 -24.38 -27.40 -28.18
N SER A 919 -25.13 -26.77 -27.27
CA SER A 919 -26.54 -27.09 -27.04
C SER A 919 -27.47 -26.27 -27.94
N ALA A 920 -28.62 -26.84 -28.27
CA ALA A 920 -29.62 -26.26 -29.16
C ALA A 920 -30.97 -26.12 -28.47
N THR A 921 -31.60 -24.95 -28.57
CA THR A 921 -32.93 -24.73 -27.96
C THR A 921 -33.86 -23.92 -28.85
N ILE A 922 -35.07 -24.42 -29.09
CA ILE A 922 -36.18 -23.64 -29.64
C ILE A 922 -37.27 -23.49 -28.57
N TYR A 923 -37.49 -22.25 -28.14
CA TYR A 923 -38.52 -21.90 -27.15
C TYR A 923 -39.91 -21.66 -27.77
N ASN A 924 -40.00 -21.59 -29.10
CA ASN A 924 -41.27 -21.34 -29.79
C ASN A 924 -42.17 -22.58 -29.78
N VAL A 925 -43.27 -22.50 -29.03
CA VAL A 925 -44.28 -23.56 -28.90
C VAL A 925 -45.01 -23.91 -30.20
N ASN A 926 -44.93 -23.05 -31.21
CA ASN A 926 -45.54 -23.27 -32.53
C ASN A 926 -44.54 -23.82 -33.56
N SER A 927 -43.27 -24.02 -33.19
CA SER A 927 -42.27 -24.52 -34.12
C SER A 927 -42.51 -25.99 -34.47
N THR A 928 -42.34 -26.34 -35.74
CA THR A 928 -42.36 -27.73 -36.23
C THR A 928 -40.95 -28.24 -36.56
N LEU A 929 -39.91 -27.45 -36.24
CA LEU A 929 -38.52 -27.75 -36.61
C LEU A 929 -37.88 -28.67 -35.59
N ASP A 930 -37.14 -29.66 -36.10
CA ASP A 930 -36.29 -30.50 -35.26
C ASP A 930 -35.14 -29.67 -34.68
N VAL A 931 -34.79 -29.95 -33.42
CA VAL A 931 -33.72 -29.32 -32.66
C VAL A 931 -32.63 -30.34 -32.44
N VAL A 932 -31.44 -30.12 -32.97
CA VAL A 932 -30.33 -31.09 -32.91
C VAL A 932 -29.18 -30.48 -32.11
N GLY A 933 -28.78 -31.14 -31.02
CA GLY A 933 -27.56 -30.85 -30.28
C GLY A 933 -26.33 -31.28 -31.08
N ALA A 934 -25.22 -30.55 -30.96
CA ALA A 934 -24.02 -30.92 -31.71
C ALA A 934 -23.31 -32.12 -31.09
N ASP A 935 -22.66 -32.93 -31.91
CA ASP A 935 -21.81 -34.01 -31.42
C ASP A 935 -20.59 -33.45 -30.67
N GLY A 936 -20.11 -34.22 -29.69
CA GLY A 936 -18.81 -33.98 -29.08
C GLY A 936 -17.66 -34.26 -30.05
N ALA A 937 -16.50 -33.70 -29.78
CA ALA A 937 -15.31 -33.95 -30.59
C ALA A 937 -14.41 -35.03 -29.99
N ALA A 938 -13.68 -35.74 -30.86
CA ALA A 938 -12.74 -36.75 -30.42
C ALA A 938 -11.60 -36.15 -29.57
N GLY A 939 -11.11 -36.92 -28.59
CA GLY A 939 -9.87 -36.63 -27.90
C GLY A 939 -8.65 -36.69 -28.84
N GLY A 940 -7.49 -36.30 -28.31
CA GLY A 940 -6.22 -36.40 -29.01
C GLY A 940 -5.47 -37.69 -28.65
N VAL A 941 -4.77 -38.28 -29.61
CA VAL A 941 -3.93 -39.46 -29.37
C VAL A 941 -2.75 -39.10 -28.46
N GLY A 942 -2.42 -39.96 -27.48
CA GLY A 942 -1.27 -39.75 -26.60
C GLY A 942 -0.49 -41.02 -26.31
N THR A 943 0.80 -40.89 -26.02
CA THR A 943 1.70 -42.04 -25.78
C THR A 943 1.54 -42.64 -24.38
N THR A 944 1.29 -41.82 -23.34
CA THR A 944 1.03 -42.32 -21.98
C THR A 944 -0.45 -42.54 -21.70
N GLY A 945 -1.33 -41.86 -22.44
CA GLY A 945 -2.77 -42.04 -22.36
C GLY A 945 -3.51 -41.32 -23.49
N GLY A 946 -4.62 -41.86 -23.94
CA GLY A 946 -5.52 -41.18 -24.86
C GLY A 946 -6.23 -40.00 -24.19
N GLY A 947 -6.56 -38.99 -24.99
CA GLY A 947 -7.48 -37.93 -24.60
C GLY A 947 -8.92 -38.41 -24.61
N ASP A 948 -9.71 -37.88 -23.69
CA ASP A 948 -11.12 -38.22 -23.53
C ASP A 948 -11.96 -37.58 -24.65
N GLY A 949 -13.04 -38.23 -25.05
CA GLY A 949 -14.01 -37.70 -26.01
C GLY A 949 -14.87 -36.60 -25.38
N GLY A 950 -15.24 -35.60 -26.17
CA GLY A 950 -16.16 -34.55 -25.77
C GLY A 950 -17.59 -35.06 -25.65
N ASN A 951 -18.37 -34.44 -24.78
CA ASN A 951 -19.79 -34.76 -24.62
C ASN A 951 -20.62 -34.17 -25.78
N GLY A 952 -21.71 -34.84 -26.12
CA GLY A 952 -22.73 -34.31 -27.03
C GLY A 952 -23.53 -33.18 -26.38
N GLY A 953 -23.98 -32.24 -27.20
CA GLY A 953 -24.79 -31.10 -26.81
C GLY A 953 -26.24 -31.47 -26.55
N ASN A 954 -26.88 -30.77 -25.62
CA ASN A 954 -28.28 -31.00 -25.30
C ASN A 954 -29.20 -30.37 -26.36
N ALA A 955 -30.38 -30.94 -26.53
CA ALA A 955 -31.43 -30.41 -27.38
C ALA A 955 -32.72 -30.17 -26.60
N ALA A 956 -33.35 -29.01 -26.83
CA ALA A 956 -34.63 -28.66 -26.23
C ALA A 956 -35.62 -28.07 -27.26
N ALA A 957 -36.81 -28.67 -27.37
CA ALA A 957 -37.86 -28.23 -28.28
C ALA A 957 -39.18 -27.96 -27.55
N SER A 958 -39.77 -26.76 -27.72
CA SER A 958 -41.07 -26.42 -27.13
C SER A 958 -42.28 -26.71 -28.03
N GLY A 959 -42.07 -26.90 -29.34
CA GLY A 959 -43.13 -27.14 -30.32
C GLY A 959 -43.36 -28.61 -30.67
N SER A 960 -43.79 -28.88 -31.91
CA SER A 960 -44.06 -30.24 -32.39
C SER A 960 -42.88 -30.92 -33.08
N GLY A 961 -41.76 -30.20 -33.30
CA GLY A 961 -40.51 -30.78 -33.78
C GLY A 961 -39.81 -31.64 -32.72
N ASN A 962 -38.94 -32.54 -33.16
CA ASN A 962 -38.22 -33.47 -32.30
C ASN A 962 -37.01 -32.79 -31.64
N ALA A 963 -36.71 -33.12 -30.39
CA ALA A 963 -35.43 -32.81 -29.77
C ALA A 963 -34.47 -34.00 -29.95
N ILE A 964 -33.29 -33.77 -30.52
CA ILE A 964 -32.29 -34.79 -30.81
C ILE A 964 -30.98 -34.40 -30.13
N GLY A 965 -30.59 -35.12 -29.08
CA GLY A 965 -29.33 -34.88 -28.39
C GLY A 965 -28.13 -35.24 -29.26
N GLY A 966 -27.04 -34.49 -29.15
CA GLY A 966 -25.79 -34.81 -29.85
C GLY A 966 -25.13 -36.06 -29.28
N ASN A 967 -24.37 -36.78 -30.08
CA ASN A 967 -23.66 -37.98 -29.63
C ASN A 967 -22.38 -37.62 -28.88
N GLY A 968 -22.03 -38.45 -27.90
CA GLY A 968 -20.72 -38.40 -27.26
C GLY A 968 -19.62 -38.89 -28.19
N ALA A 969 -18.47 -38.24 -28.16
CA ALA A 969 -17.35 -38.59 -29.02
C ALA A 969 -16.55 -39.77 -28.48
N ALA A 970 -15.85 -40.48 -29.36
CA ALA A 970 -14.94 -41.53 -28.94
C ALA A 970 -13.73 -40.98 -28.14
N GLY A 971 -13.36 -41.70 -27.09
CA GLY A 971 -12.06 -41.58 -26.46
C GLY A 971 -10.98 -42.13 -27.38
N THR A 972 -9.77 -41.55 -27.32
CA THR A 972 -8.68 -42.00 -28.19
C THR A 972 -7.77 -43.02 -27.53
N SER A 973 -6.96 -43.68 -28.34
CA SER A 973 -6.06 -44.74 -27.87
C SER A 973 -4.75 -44.17 -27.32
N GLY A 974 -4.16 -44.87 -26.35
CA GLY A 974 -2.86 -44.55 -25.76
C GLY A 974 -2.32 -45.72 -24.93
N ALA A 975 -1.31 -45.51 -24.08
CA ALA A 975 -0.91 -46.58 -23.14
C ALA A 975 -2.08 -46.94 -22.19
N THR A 976 -2.75 -45.94 -21.61
CA THR A 976 -4.14 -46.06 -21.16
C THR A 976 -5.09 -45.47 -22.20
N GLY A 977 -6.28 -46.05 -22.38
CA GLY A 977 -7.31 -45.48 -23.25
C GLY A 977 -7.92 -44.20 -22.64
N GLY A 978 -8.33 -43.26 -23.48
CA GLY A 978 -9.16 -42.13 -23.07
C GLY A 978 -10.63 -42.55 -22.99
N ASP A 979 -11.39 -41.91 -22.12
CA ASP A 979 -12.81 -42.23 -21.92
C ASP A 979 -13.67 -41.66 -23.07
N GLY A 980 -14.78 -42.33 -23.37
CA GLY A 980 -15.78 -41.83 -24.30
C GLY A 980 -16.61 -40.71 -23.70
N GLY A 981 -17.00 -39.74 -24.52
CA GLY A 981 -17.89 -38.65 -24.11
C GLY A 981 -19.32 -39.13 -23.90
N ASN A 982 -20.07 -38.44 -23.05
CA ASN A 982 -21.49 -38.74 -22.83
C ASN A 982 -22.36 -38.21 -23.97
N GLY A 983 -23.47 -38.90 -24.24
CA GLY A 983 -24.52 -38.41 -25.13
C GLY A 983 -25.29 -37.24 -24.52
N GLY A 984 -25.71 -36.31 -25.38
CA GLY A 984 -26.52 -35.16 -25.02
C GLY A 984 -27.96 -35.55 -24.69
N GLY A 985 -28.55 -34.87 -23.71
CA GLY A 985 -29.95 -35.05 -23.36
C GLY A 985 -30.89 -34.42 -24.39
N ALA A 986 -32.08 -35.00 -24.53
CA ALA A 986 -33.16 -34.48 -25.36
C ALA A 986 -34.37 -34.15 -24.49
N THR A 987 -34.89 -32.93 -24.60
CA THR A 987 -36.06 -32.47 -23.84
C THR A 987 -37.11 -31.89 -24.78
N THR A 988 -38.33 -32.39 -24.69
CA THR A 988 -39.47 -31.85 -25.44
C THR A 988 -40.56 -31.40 -24.49
N TYR A 989 -40.98 -30.13 -24.62
CA TYR A 989 -42.11 -29.55 -23.87
C TYR A 989 -43.41 -29.57 -24.69
N GLY A 990 -43.33 -29.87 -25.99
CA GLY A 990 -44.49 -29.98 -26.88
C GLY A 990 -44.81 -31.42 -27.26
N SER A 991 -45.19 -31.65 -28.52
CA SER A 991 -45.68 -32.95 -29.00
C SER A 991 -44.66 -33.77 -29.81
N GLY A 992 -43.44 -33.27 -30.00
CA GLY A 992 -42.37 -34.00 -30.70
C GLY A 992 -41.70 -35.10 -29.86
N GLN A 993 -40.87 -35.92 -30.50
CA GLN A 993 -40.05 -36.93 -29.83
C GLN A 993 -38.89 -36.30 -29.07
N ALA A 994 -38.36 -37.02 -28.07
CA ALA A 994 -37.04 -36.73 -27.49
C ALA A 994 -36.12 -37.92 -27.75
N ASN A 995 -35.15 -37.72 -28.65
CA ASN A 995 -34.17 -38.71 -29.08
C ASN A 995 -32.80 -38.31 -28.50
N PRO A 996 -32.44 -38.75 -27.28
CA PRO A 996 -31.13 -38.43 -26.73
C PRO A 996 -29.99 -39.03 -27.55
N GLY A 997 -28.81 -38.43 -27.44
CA GLY A 997 -27.61 -38.92 -28.11
C GLY A 997 -27.00 -40.14 -27.39
N THR A 998 -26.30 -40.98 -28.13
CA THR A 998 -25.60 -42.15 -27.56
C THR A 998 -24.28 -41.74 -26.92
N GLY A 999 -23.78 -42.58 -26.00
CA GLY A 999 -22.42 -42.44 -25.50
C GLY A 999 -21.36 -42.65 -26.59
N GLY A 1000 -20.15 -42.14 -26.36
CA GLY A 1000 -18.98 -42.40 -27.18
C GLY A 1000 -18.20 -43.63 -26.73
N VAL A 1001 -17.58 -44.35 -27.66
CA VAL A 1001 -16.78 -45.55 -27.31
C VAL A 1001 -15.49 -45.19 -26.56
N GLY A 1002 -15.08 -46.04 -25.62
CA GLY A 1002 -13.81 -45.90 -24.92
C GLY A 1002 -12.59 -46.20 -25.80
N GLY A 1003 -11.49 -45.49 -25.58
CA GLY A 1003 -10.25 -45.66 -26.33
C GLY A 1003 -9.45 -46.90 -25.94
N THR A 1004 -8.61 -47.42 -26.84
CA THR A 1004 -7.83 -48.63 -26.55
C THR A 1004 -6.60 -48.32 -25.68
N GLY A 1005 -6.35 -49.16 -24.68
CA GLY A 1005 -5.17 -49.12 -23.81
C GLY A 1005 -4.10 -50.10 -24.29
N THR A 1006 -3.16 -49.62 -25.10
CA THR A 1006 -2.13 -50.45 -25.75
C THR A 1006 -1.13 -51.08 -24.79
N ALA A 1007 -0.97 -50.52 -23.58
CA ALA A 1007 -0.06 -51.04 -22.55
C ALA A 1007 -0.65 -51.03 -21.14
N GLY A 1008 -1.93 -50.66 -21.01
CA GLY A 1008 -2.62 -50.35 -19.77
C GLY A 1008 -4.12 -50.68 -19.86
N ARG A 1009 -4.94 -50.01 -19.04
CA ARG A 1009 -6.40 -50.17 -19.10
C ARG A 1009 -6.97 -49.41 -20.31
N GLY A 1010 -7.98 -49.98 -20.98
CA GLY A 1010 -8.77 -49.19 -21.94
C GLY A 1010 -9.70 -48.19 -21.25
N GLY A 1011 -10.13 -47.18 -21.99
CA GLY A 1011 -10.99 -46.11 -21.47
C GLY A 1011 -12.42 -46.59 -21.25
N ALA A 1012 -13.16 -45.96 -20.34
CA ALA A 1012 -14.58 -46.22 -20.16
C ALA A 1012 -15.38 -45.76 -21.39
N GLY A 1013 -16.50 -46.44 -21.66
CA GLY A 1013 -17.49 -45.95 -22.60
C GLY A 1013 -18.32 -44.81 -21.99
N GLY A 1014 -18.76 -43.89 -22.83
CA GLY A 1014 -19.62 -42.79 -22.43
C GLY A 1014 -21.04 -43.24 -22.14
N ASN A 1015 -21.73 -42.49 -21.28
CA ASN A 1015 -23.13 -42.77 -20.94
C ASN A 1015 -24.06 -42.29 -22.06
N GLY A 1016 -25.21 -42.94 -22.21
CA GLY A 1016 -26.30 -42.48 -23.06
C GLY A 1016 -27.00 -41.24 -22.47
N GLY A 1017 -27.52 -40.39 -23.34
CA GLY A 1017 -28.28 -39.20 -22.95
C GLY A 1017 -29.68 -39.53 -22.41
N THR A 1018 -30.20 -38.63 -21.58
CA THR A 1018 -31.54 -38.71 -20.99
C THR A 1018 -32.62 -38.20 -21.95
N ALA A 1019 -33.75 -38.91 -22.05
CA ALA A 1019 -34.94 -38.47 -22.75
C ALA A 1019 -35.98 -37.88 -21.78
N ASN A 1020 -36.43 -36.65 -22.03
CA ASN A 1020 -37.47 -35.98 -21.25
C ASN A 1020 -38.66 -35.56 -22.14
N LEU A 1021 -39.83 -36.17 -21.94
CA LEU A 1021 -41.10 -35.75 -22.53
C LEU A 1021 -41.95 -35.04 -21.47
N ILE A 1022 -41.91 -33.72 -21.45
CA ILE A 1022 -42.54 -32.86 -20.45
C ILE A 1022 -43.84 -32.25 -21.02
N SER A 1023 -44.70 -33.11 -21.55
CA SER A 1023 -46.04 -32.73 -22.04
C SER A 1023 -47.05 -33.82 -21.71
N THR A 1024 -48.14 -33.45 -21.03
CA THR A 1024 -49.24 -34.37 -20.68
C THR A 1024 -49.98 -34.91 -21.89
N ASP A 1025 -49.91 -34.19 -23.01
CA ASP A 1025 -50.67 -34.46 -24.22
C ASP A 1025 -49.86 -35.30 -25.22
N SER A 1026 -48.59 -35.59 -24.93
CA SER A 1026 -47.76 -36.44 -25.78
C SER A 1026 -48.15 -37.92 -25.63
N ALA A 1027 -48.38 -38.60 -26.75
CA ALA A 1027 -48.60 -40.04 -26.81
C ALA A 1027 -47.33 -40.83 -27.20
N LEU A 1028 -46.20 -40.14 -27.29
CA LEU A 1028 -44.95 -40.69 -27.76
C LEU A 1028 -44.16 -41.34 -26.62
N ASN A 1029 -43.32 -42.32 -26.97
CA ASN A 1029 -42.50 -43.02 -25.99
C ASN A 1029 -41.25 -42.20 -25.68
N ALA A 1030 -40.91 -42.05 -24.40
CA ALA A 1030 -39.59 -41.57 -24.00
C ALA A 1030 -38.61 -42.75 -24.06
N VAL A 1031 -37.53 -42.62 -24.84
CA VAL A 1031 -36.52 -43.68 -25.00
C VAL A 1031 -35.16 -43.12 -24.62
N GLY A 1032 -34.61 -43.58 -23.52
CA GLY A 1032 -33.24 -43.26 -23.10
C GLY A 1032 -32.24 -43.86 -24.09
N ALA A 1033 -31.12 -43.15 -24.32
CA ALA A 1033 -30.11 -43.64 -25.26
C ALA A 1033 -29.25 -44.73 -24.62
N ASP A 1034 -28.71 -45.62 -25.43
CA ASP A 1034 -27.80 -46.65 -24.95
C ASP A 1034 -26.44 -46.04 -24.54
N GLY A 1035 -25.83 -46.65 -23.52
CA GLY A 1035 -24.42 -46.45 -23.22
C GLY A 1035 -23.53 -46.95 -24.35
N ALA A 1036 -22.26 -46.59 -24.33
CA ALA A 1036 -21.28 -47.09 -25.29
C ALA A 1036 -20.31 -48.08 -24.66
N ALA A 1037 -19.76 -48.98 -25.49
CA ALA A 1037 -18.79 -49.95 -25.04
C ALA A 1037 -17.50 -49.27 -24.52
N GLY A 1038 -16.89 -49.90 -23.51
CA GLY A 1038 -15.53 -49.54 -23.09
C GLY A 1038 -14.47 -49.81 -24.15
N GLY A 1039 -13.25 -49.37 -23.92
CA GLY A 1039 -12.11 -49.65 -24.77
C GLY A 1039 -11.33 -50.89 -24.29
N THR A 1040 -10.79 -51.67 -25.21
CA THR A 1040 -9.95 -52.84 -24.86
C THR A 1040 -8.63 -52.41 -24.23
N GLY A 1041 -8.07 -53.19 -23.30
CA GLY A 1041 -6.75 -52.88 -22.73
C GLY A 1041 -5.94 -54.11 -22.30
N THR A 1042 -4.62 -54.00 -22.32
CA THR A 1042 -3.72 -55.13 -22.01
C THR A 1042 -3.68 -55.48 -20.51
N THR A 1043 -3.82 -54.49 -19.61
CA THR A 1043 -3.86 -54.73 -18.16
C THR A 1043 -5.28 -54.79 -17.61
N GLY A 1044 -6.26 -54.25 -18.35
CA GLY A 1044 -7.67 -54.38 -18.04
C GLY A 1044 -8.56 -53.75 -19.12
N GLY A 1045 -9.77 -54.29 -19.29
CA GLY A 1045 -10.77 -53.68 -20.16
C GLY A 1045 -11.34 -52.39 -19.56
N GLY A 1046 -11.85 -51.52 -20.43
CA GLY A 1046 -12.65 -50.37 -20.06
C GLY A 1046 -14.08 -50.80 -19.70
N SER A 1047 -14.68 -50.09 -18.75
CA SER A 1047 -16.09 -50.31 -18.38
C SER A 1047 -17.02 -49.82 -19.48
N GLY A 1048 -18.16 -50.50 -19.64
CA GLY A 1048 -19.25 -50.01 -20.48
C GLY A 1048 -19.92 -48.77 -19.86
N GLY A 1049 -20.41 -47.90 -20.72
CA GLY A 1049 -21.19 -46.73 -20.32
C GLY A 1049 -22.60 -47.12 -19.89
N ASN A 1050 -23.17 -46.31 -19.00
CA ASN A 1050 -24.54 -46.51 -18.53
C ASN A 1050 -25.55 -46.09 -19.61
N GLY A 1051 -26.70 -46.76 -19.63
CA GLY A 1051 -27.87 -46.32 -20.40
C GLY A 1051 -28.47 -45.04 -19.82
N GLY A 1052 -29.02 -44.21 -20.69
CA GLY A 1052 -29.68 -42.97 -20.34
C GLY A 1052 -31.09 -43.19 -19.79
N ASP A 1053 -31.50 -42.31 -18.89
CA ASP A 1053 -32.85 -42.38 -18.31
C ASP A 1053 -33.93 -41.92 -19.29
N ALA A 1054 -35.17 -42.35 -19.04
CA ALA A 1054 -36.36 -41.92 -19.75
C ALA A 1054 -37.43 -41.41 -18.80
N TYR A 1055 -37.84 -40.15 -18.98
CA TYR A 1055 -38.89 -39.50 -18.23
C TYR A 1055 -40.04 -39.09 -19.15
N THR A 1056 -41.28 -39.47 -18.82
CA THR A 1056 -42.47 -39.00 -19.53
C THR A 1056 -43.57 -38.53 -18.58
N TYR A 1057 -44.14 -37.38 -18.93
CA TYR A 1057 -45.38 -36.84 -18.35
C TYR A 1057 -46.60 -37.10 -19.24
N GLY A 1058 -46.40 -37.73 -20.40
CA GLY A 1058 -47.43 -38.05 -21.38
C GLY A 1058 -48.09 -39.42 -21.18
N SER A 1059 -48.82 -39.88 -22.19
CA SER A 1059 -49.52 -41.17 -22.22
C SER A 1059 -48.71 -42.31 -22.85
N GLY A 1060 -47.58 -42.01 -23.47
CA GLY A 1060 -46.66 -43.01 -24.03
C GLY A 1060 -45.80 -43.72 -22.97
N ALA A 1061 -45.08 -44.75 -23.40
CA ALA A 1061 -44.20 -45.54 -22.53
C ALA A 1061 -42.91 -44.80 -22.18
N ALA A 1062 -42.26 -45.20 -21.07
CA ALA A 1062 -40.89 -44.82 -20.76
C ALA A 1062 -39.99 -46.06 -20.88
N LEU A 1063 -38.94 -45.96 -21.70
CA LEU A 1063 -38.00 -47.04 -21.98
C LEU A 1063 -36.59 -46.55 -21.62
N GLY A 1064 -36.02 -47.06 -20.54
CA GLY A 1064 -34.64 -46.75 -20.14
C GLY A 1064 -33.65 -47.32 -21.15
N GLY A 1065 -32.58 -46.58 -21.44
CA GLY A 1065 -31.53 -47.02 -22.35
C GLY A 1065 -30.74 -48.19 -21.78
N HIS A 1066 -30.14 -49.01 -22.65
CA HIS A 1066 -29.35 -50.15 -22.21
C HIS A 1066 -27.96 -49.72 -21.74
N GLY A 1067 -27.48 -50.35 -20.66
CA GLY A 1067 -26.08 -50.31 -20.28
C GLY A 1067 -25.25 -51.08 -21.30
N ALA A 1068 -24.08 -50.56 -21.64
CA ALA A 1068 -23.20 -51.19 -22.61
C ALA A 1068 -22.24 -52.18 -21.96
N ASP A 1069 -21.69 -53.06 -22.78
CA ASP A 1069 -20.76 -54.08 -22.31
C ASP A 1069 -19.41 -53.50 -21.91
N GLY A 1070 -18.86 -54.06 -20.84
CA GLY A 1070 -17.45 -53.95 -20.50
C GLY A 1070 -16.60 -54.72 -21.50
N THR A 1071 -15.40 -54.24 -21.79
CA THR A 1071 -14.53 -54.89 -22.77
C THR A 1071 -13.46 -55.77 -22.15
N SER A 1072 -12.80 -56.55 -23.00
CA SER A 1072 -11.86 -57.59 -22.54
C SER A 1072 -10.46 -57.05 -22.27
N GLY A 1073 -9.76 -57.68 -21.32
CA GLY A 1073 -8.38 -57.37 -20.95
C GLY A 1073 -7.75 -58.46 -20.06
N ALA A 1074 -6.65 -58.17 -19.37
CA ALA A 1074 -6.12 -59.09 -18.34
C ALA A 1074 -7.11 -59.24 -17.16
N ILE A 1075 -7.71 -58.12 -16.74
CA ILE A 1075 -8.93 -58.04 -15.91
C ILE A 1075 -10.06 -57.52 -16.80
N GLY A 1076 -11.23 -58.15 -16.78
CA GLY A 1076 -12.37 -57.69 -17.57
C GLY A 1076 -12.90 -56.33 -17.09
N GLY A 1077 -13.36 -55.47 -18.01
CA GLY A 1077 -14.06 -54.23 -17.65
C GLY A 1077 -15.49 -54.51 -17.18
N ASN A 1078 -16.04 -53.70 -16.29
CA ASN A 1078 -17.42 -53.88 -15.81
C ASN A 1078 -18.45 -53.46 -16.86
N GLY A 1079 -19.60 -54.12 -16.89
CA GLY A 1079 -20.76 -53.70 -17.67
C GLY A 1079 -21.37 -52.41 -17.12
N GLY A 1080 -21.92 -51.58 -18.02
CA GLY A 1080 -22.63 -50.36 -17.67
C GLY A 1080 -24.02 -50.66 -17.11
N LYS A 1081 -24.54 -49.76 -16.28
CA LYS A 1081 -25.90 -49.90 -15.74
C LYS A 1081 -26.96 -49.58 -16.77
N GLY A 1082 -28.11 -50.23 -16.67
CA GLY A 1082 -29.30 -49.83 -17.43
C GLY A 1082 -29.88 -48.50 -16.93
N GLY A 1083 -30.45 -47.72 -17.85
CA GLY A 1083 -31.11 -46.45 -17.55
C GLY A 1083 -32.47 -46.66 -16.88
N GLY A 1084 -32.86 -45.72 -16.03
CA GLY A 1084 -34.15 -45.72 -15.36
C GLY A 1084 -35.29 -45.32 -16.30
N ALA A 1085 -36.52 -45.72 -15.95
CA ALA A 1085 -37.73 -45.39 -16.68
C ALA A 1085 -38.82 -44.89 -15.75
N TYR A 1086 -39.32 -43.67 -15.98
CA TYR A 1086 -40.21 -42.98 -15.05
C TYR A 1086 -41.42 -42.38 -15.76
N ILE A 1087 -42.62 -42.80 -15.34
CA ILE A 1087 -43.90 -42.24 -15.80
C ILE A 1087 -44.54 -41.44 -14.66
N SER A 1088 -44.73 -40.15 -14.91
CA SER A 1088 -45.29 -39.19 -13.95
C SER A 1088 -46.71 -38.71 -14.31
N ASN A 1089 -47.40 -39.40 -15.22
CA ASN A 1089 -48.76 -39.08 -15.62
C ASN A 1089 -49.80 -39.96 -14.89
N PRO A 1090 -50.72 -39.39 -14.11
CA PRO A 1090 -51.72 -40.16 -13.37
C PRO A 1090 -52.73 -40.92 -14.24
N VAL A 1091 -52.88 -40.56 -15.52
CA VAL A 1091 -53.85 -41.20 -16.44
C VAL A 1091 -53.20 -42.11 -17.49
N SER A 1092 -51.88 -42.27 -17.48
CA SER A 1092 -51.17 -43.11 -18.45
C SER A 1092 -51.32 -44.59 -18.11
N THR A 1093 -51.71 -45.41 -19.10
CA THR A 1093 -51.76 -46.88 -19.01
C THR A 1093 -50.49 -47.56 -19.54
N ALA A 1094 -49.51 -46.78 -20.01
CA ALA A 1094 -48.29 -47.32 -20.57
C ALA A 1094 -47.36 -47.89 -19.49
N THR A 1095 -46.45 -48.77 -19.92
CA THR A 1095 -45.50 -49.45 -19.05
C THR A 1095 -44.19 -48.67 -18.99
N ALA A 1096 -43.63 -48.52 -17.78
CA ALA A 1096 -42.24 -48.08 -17.60
C ALA A 1096 -41.33 -49.30 -17.65
N THR A 1097 -40.43 -49.37 -18.62
CA THR A 1097 -39.48 -50.49 -18.77
C THR A 1097 -38.07 -49.94 -18.61
N ALA A 1098 -37.40 -50.32 -17.54
CA ALA A 1098 -36.02 -49.90 -17.35
C ALA A 1098 -35.07 -50.65 -18.28
N GLY A 1099 -33.94 -50.01 -18.56
CA GLY A 1099 -32.90 -50.59 -19.40
C GLY A 1099 -32.22 -51.78 -18.73
N ASN A 1100 -31.78 -52.73 -19.53
CA ASN A 1100 -30.91 -53.81 -19.06
C ASN A 1100 -29.50 -53.29 -18.76
N GLY A 1101 -28.84 -53.88 -17.76
CA GLY A 1101 -27.41 -53.71 -17.55
C GLY A 1101 -26.59 -54.41 -18.63
N GLY A 1102 -25.42 -53.87 -18.95
CA GLY A 1102 -24.50 -54.45 -19.91
C GLY A 1102 -23.68 -55.60 -19.32
N ASP A 1103 -23.13 -56.44 -20.18
CA ASP A 1103 -22.34 -57.59 -19.76
C ASP A 1103 -20.93 -57.18 -19.30
N GLY A 1104 -20.35 -57.96 -18.39
CA GLY A 1104 -18.96 -57.80 -17.96
C GLY A 1104 -17.97 -58.33 -19.01
N GLY A 1105 -16.84 -57.65 -19.16
CA GLY A 1105 -15.78 -58.02 -20.09
C GLY A 1105 -15.01 -59.28 -19.68
N THR A 1106 -14.39 -59.96 -20.64
CA THR A 1106 -13.63 -61.20 -20.37
C THR A 1106 -12.21 -60.91 -19.86
N GLY A 1107 -11.74 -61.70 -18.90
CA GLY A 1107 -10.40 -61.61 -18.29
C GLY A 1107 -9.47 -62.72 -18.79
N SER A 1108 -8.39 -62.36 -19.48
CA SER A 1108 -7.44 -63.34 -20.05
C SER A 1108 -6.39 -63.86 -19.06
N ALA A 1109 -6.18 -63.16 -17.93
CA ALA A 1109 -5.15 -63.50 -16.93
C ALA A 1109 -5.63 -63.36 -15.46
N GLY A 1110 -6.95 -63.23 -15.22
CA GLY A 1110 -7.55 -62.97 -13.91
C GLY A 1110 -9.10 -63.00 -13.95
N ALA A 1111 -9.74 -62.31 -12.99
CA ALA A 1111 -11.20 -62.21 -12.86
C ALA A 1111 -11.84 -61.45 -14.04
N GLY A 1112 -12.99 -61.94 -14.52
CA GLY A 1112 -13.85 -61.20 -15.44
C GLY A 1112 -14.43 -59.94 -14.78
N GLY A 1113 -14.95 -59.03 -15.61
CA GLY A 1113 -15.65 -57.86 -15.10
C GLY A 1113 -17.03 -58.22 -14.55
N ASP A 1114 -17.52 -57.43 -13.61
CA ASP A 1114 -18.89 -57.56 -13.11
C ASP A 1114 -19.88 -57.11 -14.20
N GLY A 1115 -21.03 -57.78 -14.30
CA GLY A 1115 -22.15 -57.28 -15.11
C GLY A 1115 -22.75 -56.02 -14.49
N GLY A 1116 -23.33 -55.16 -15.31
CA GLY A 1116 -24.00 -53.95 -14.85
C GLY A 1116 -25.36 -54.24 -14.22
N ASP A 1117 -25.78 -53.42 -13.26
CA ASP A 1117 -27.13 -53.49 -12.72
C ASP A 1117 -28.16 -53.10 -13.80
N GLY A 1118 -29.36 -53.69 -13.74
CA GLY A 1118 -30.51 -53.17 -14.49
C GLY A 1118 -30.97 -51.82 -13.94
N GLY A 1119 -31.68 -51.04 -14.75
CA GLY A 1119 -32.24 -49.76 -14.32
C GLY A 1119 -33.48 -49.91 -13.45
N ASP A 1120 -33.83 -48.82 -12.76
CA ASP A 1120 -35.05 -48.72 -11.97
C ASP A 1120 -36.24 -48.28 -12.84
N ALA A 1121 -37.38 -48.96 -12.69
CA ALA A 1121 -38.62 -48.55 -13.33
C ALA A 1121 -39.64 -48.08 -12.29
N SER A 1122 -40.31 -46.96 -12.56
CA SER A 1122 -41.37 -46.46 -11.70
C SER A 1122 -42.53 -45.90 -12.51
N ASN A 1123 -43.73 -46.36 -12.17
CA ASN A 1123 -44.98 -45.69 -12.51
C ASN A 1123 -45.62 -45.21 -11.21
N THR A 1124 -45.56 -43.91 -10.98
CA THR A 1124 -45.96 -43.30 -9.71
C THR A 1124 -47.45 -43.48 -9.38
N HIS A 1125 -48.28 -43.87 -10.35
CA HIS A 1125 -49.74 -43.88 -10.22
C HIS A 1125 -50.41 -45.24 -10.51
N ILE A 1126 -49.76 -46.16 -11.21
CA ILE A 1126 -50.29 -47.52 -11.47
C ILE A 1126 -49.30 -48.59 -10.97
N PRO A 1127 -49.49 -49.13 -9.75
CA PRO A 1127 -48.64 -50.18 -9.20
C PRO A 1127 -48.68 -51.46 -10.07
N GLY A 1128 -47.51 -52.01 -10.41
CA GLY A 1128 -47.36 -53.24 -11.20
C GLY A 1128 -47.19 -53.05 -12.71
N ASN A 1129 -47.25 -51.82 -13.23
CA ASN A 1129 -46.98 -51.50 -14.63
C ASN A 1129 -45.57 -50.89 -14.84
N ALA A 1130 -44.63 -51.33 -14.00
CA ALA A 1130 -43.22 -50.99 -14.06
C ALA A 1130 -42.44 -52.31 -14.10
N ALA A 1131 -41.53 -52.43 -15.07
CA ALA A 1131 -40.66 -53.58 -15.23
C ALA A 1131 -39.22 -53.15 -15.01
N GLY A 1132 -38.62 -53.60 -13.91
CA GLY A 1132 -37.21 -53.37 -13.63
C GLY A 1132 -36.30 -53.99 -14.69
N GLY A 1133 -35.13 -53.39 -14.88
CA GLY A 1133 -34.15 -53.89 -15.84
C GLY A 1133 -33.54 -55.20 -15.35
N SER A 1134 -33.18 -56.08 -16.30
CA SER A 1134 -32.35 -57.24 -15.94
C SER A 1134 -30.89 -56.81 -15.80
N GLY A 1135 -30.19 -57.36 -14.80
CA GLY A 1135 -28.74 -57.18 -14.66
C GLY A 1135 -27.98 -57.93 -15.75
N GLY A 1136 -26.85 -57.38 -16.17
CA GLY A 1136 -25.96 -57.99 -17.14
C GLY A 1136 -25.24 -59.23 -16.60
N ALA A 1137 -24.81 -60.10 -17.50
CA ALA A 1137 -24.03 -61.28 -17.13
C ALA A 1137 -22.58 -60.88 -16.79
N GLY A 1138 -22.01 -61.47 -15.74
CA GLY A 1138 -20.59 -61.30 -15.42
C GLY A 1138 -19.68 -61.95 -16.46
N GLY A 1139 -18.49 -61.39 -16.68
CA GLY A 1139 -17.55 -61.88 -17.70
C GLY A 1139 -16.96 -63.26 -17.40
N ALA A 1140 -16.81 -64.11 -18.42
CA ALA A 1140 -16.23 -65.45 -18.26
C ALA A 1140 -14.71 -65.41 -17.99
N GLY A 1141 -14.28 -65.84 -16.80
CA GLY A 1141 -12.87 -66.03 -16.40
C GLY A 1141 -12.70 -67.17 -15.37
N THR A 1142 -11.53 -67.82 -15.30
CA THR A 1142 -11.24 -68.89 -14.33
C THR A 1142 -11.30 -68.34 -12.89
N PRO A 1143 -12.03 -68.98 -11.95
CA PRO A 1143 -12.94 -68.30 -11.01
C PRO A 1143 -12.17 -67.49 -9.95
N PRO A 1144 -12.56 -66.22 -9.68
CA PRO A 1144 -13.79 -65.91 -8.94
C PRO A 1144 -14.61 -64.71 -9.48
N GLY A 1145 -15.92 -64.67 -9.15
CA GLY A 1145 -16.82 -63.52 -9.34
C GLY A 1145 -18.28 -63.97 -9.23
N ALA A 1146 -18.95 -63.67 -8.11
CA ALA A 1146 -20.36 -64.02 -7.91
C ALA A 1146 -21.23 -63.16 -8.84
N ALA A 1147 -22.20 -63.79 -9.52
CA ALA A 1147 -23.24 -63.05 -10.25
C ALA A 1147 -23.91 -62.06 -9.30
N GLY A 1148 -24.00 -60.79 -9.72
CA GLY A 1148 -24.68 -59.74 -8.98
C GLY A 1148 -26.10 -60.17 -8.62
N ALA A 1149 -26.31 -60.50 -7.35
CA ALA A 1149 -27.63 -60.69 -6.79
C ALA A 1149 -28.10 -59.33 -6.30
N HIS A 1150 -28.98 -58.65 -7.04
CA HIS A 1150 -30.15 -57.96 -6.51
C HIS A 1150 -30.94 -57.30 -7.65
N GLY A 1151 -32.24 -57.62 -7.68
CA GLY A 1151 -33.24 -57.12 -8.61
C GLY A 1151 -34.46 -58.04 -8.52
N THR A 1152 -35.16 -58.04 -7.37
CA THR A 1152 -36.50 -58.64 -7.30
C THR A 1152 -37.53 -57.65 -7.85
N PRO A 1153 -38.61 -58.13 -8.49
CA PRO A 1153 -39.53 -57.32 -9.31
C PRO A 1153 -40.14 -56.10 -8.64
#